data_AF-A0A7Y5QK05-F1
#
_entry.id   AF-A0A7Y5QK05-F1
#
_cell.length_a   1.000
_cell.length_b   1.000
_cell.length_c   1.000
_cell.angle_alpha   90.00
_cell.angle_beta   90.00
_cell.angle_gamma   90.00
#
_symmetry.space_group_name_H-M   'P 1'
#
loop_
_entity.id
_entity.type
_entity.pdbx_description
1 polymer ?
#
loop_
_entity_poly.entity_id
_entity_poly.type
_entity_poly.pdbx_seq_one_letter_code
_entity_poly.pdbx_strand_id
1 'polypeptide(L)'
;MADDRDRDRDRGRERDLVLAPNEFAFISDETKGNINVYVGPHKTSLANTDRPVVFNSSTKRFDRTTLEGALQTLSVAPEGWYLVLKNPARDKSHPRTGALNNLPDLEVGRKVNIPGPISFAQWPGQMVRVLQGHNLRSNQYLVVRVYDEEAAKANWKNAVMKPQTPGEDGGDEVLREEDLTMGKLLVIKGTDVSFYIPPTGIEVVPDASGSYVRSAVTLERLEYCILLDEDGNKRFIRGPAVVFPRPTEAFVERGEARKFRAIELNENSGIYVKVIAPYEENGKSYGIGDELFVTGRDQMIYFPRTEHAIIKYGEHEIHYSIAIPAGEARYVLDRHTGKIRLERGPSIFLPDPRREVIVRRVLDARQVALWFPGNREALEHNAQLQAVKSKQPGASEYVVEKDSRKPAAEKEARAREEAKSTFAGDDFMRTQTYTAPRTIVLDTRYDGAVAIGVWTGYAVMVVRKTGERRVVVGPDTHLLEYDETLQAMDLSTGTPKTDDNVTRTVYLRVLNNKVSDVVEAETRDLVRVRLRLSYRVNFEGDPARWFDVENYVKFLTDHLRSLIRHAVKQQGIEAFYAGAVSVLRDVILGHQGEDGKRPGRLFEENGMRVYDVEVLDVTIGDDAIAALLVGAQQDAVRQALTIAAERRRVELTRESEGSRQEILDLESTTRIKQLALRMRELERQREVDLAQVDSEAEVRKRKQAGQLAEQEAVNGIHLAELGRRRAAAELDLDVAQRELEQRLREIEADVRALVGKAGAISPDLVAALQSFSDRALAERVAQSMAPLAILGGESVSEVLGRLLKGTPLARVLGPAEGGGGENGVSAPA
;
A
#
# COMPACT_ATOMS: atom_id res chain seq x y z
N MET A 1 29.48 81.75 66.89
CA MET A 1 30.13 83.06 67.16
C MET A 1 30.68 83.68 65.87
N ALA A 2 29.81 83.98 64.89
CA ALA A 2 30.20 84.71 63.68
C ALA A 2 29.03 85.56 63.10
N ASP A 3 27.93 85.73 63.85
CA ASP A 3 26.61 86.13 63.34
C ASP A 3 25.94 87.24 64.19
N ASP A 4 26.71 87.86 65.10
CA ASP A 4 26.27 88.94 65.99
C ASP A 4 26.80 90.32 65.58
N ARG A 5 27.58 90.43 64.48
CA ARG A 5 28.21 91.71 64.07
C ARG A 5 27.45 92.52 63.03
N ASP A 6 26.46 91.93 62.35
CA ASP A 6 25.59 92.65 61.41
C ASP A 6 24.28 93.16 62.04
N ARG A 7 24.02 92.83 63.31
CA ARG A 7 22.78 93.21 64.01
C ARG A 7 22.67 94.70 64.38
N ASP A 8 23.77 95.45 64.36
CA ASP A 8 23.82 96.84 64.85
C ASP A 8 24.13 97.90 63.78
N ARG A 9 24.23 97.54 62.50
CA ARG A 9 24.52 98.50 61.41
C ARG A 9 23.30 99.17 60.76
N ASP A 10 22.08 98.81 61.15
CA ASP A 10 20.85 99.22 60.44
C ASP A 10 19.88 100.08 61.30
N ARG A 11 20.38 100.68 62.39
CA ARG A 11 19.59 101.53 63.31
C ARG A 11 19.33 102.97 62.82
N GLY A 12 19.59 103.27 61.55
CA GLY A 12 19.60 104.65 61.02
C GLY A 12 19.07 104.84 59.59
N ARG A 13 18.39 103.83 59.02
CA ARG A 13 17.68 103.96 57.74
C ARG A 13 16.18 104.06 57.99
N GLU A 14 15.49 104.92 57.25
CA GLU A 14 14.02 104.92 57.20
C GLU A 14 13.55 103.57 56.67
N ARG A 15 12.90 102.78 57.53
CA ARG A 15 12.39 101.44 57.21
C ARG A 15 11.02 101.57 56.56
N ASP A 16 11.04 102.09 55.33
CA ASP A 16 9.86 102.21 54.48
C ASP A 16 9.41 100.83 54.00
N LEU A 17 8.21 100.42 54.39
CA LEU A 17 7.50 99.30 53.79
C LEU A 17 6.76 99.81 52.56
N VAL A 18 7.22 99.39 51.38
CA VAL A 18 6.55 99.60 50.09
C VAL A 18 5.92 98.27 49.68
N LEU A 19 4.60 98.23 49.53
CA LEU A 19 3.86 97.08 49.02
C LEU A 19 3.40 97.37 47.59
N ALA A 20 3.75 96.50 46.65
CA ALA A 20 3.27 96.55 45.28
C ALA A 20 1.80 96.07 45.19
N PRO A 21 1.10 96.32 44.07
CA PRO A 21 -0.16 95.63 43.79
C PRO A 21 0.00 94.11 43.89
N ASN A 22 -0.98 93.43 44.49
CA ASN A 22 -0.96 92.01 44.81
C ASN A 22 0.01 91.57 45.93
N GLU A 23 0.57 92.49 46.72
CA GLU A 23 1.36 92.17 47.92
C GLU A 23 0.66 92.59 49.22
N PHE A 24 0.94 91.87 50.30
CA PHE A 24 0.57 92.22 51.67
C PHE A 24 1.68 91.82 52.64
N ALA A 25 1.70 92.42 53.83
CA ALA A 25 2.64 92.04 54.89
C ALA A 25 1.98 92.12 56.28
N PHE A 26 2.42 91.23 57.18
CA PHE A 26 2.05 91.26 58.58
C PHE A 26 3.11 92.00 59.40
N ILE A 27 2.68 93.00 60.17
CA ILE A 27 3.52 93.77 61.07
C ILE A 27 3.00 93.61 62.50
N SER A 28 3.86 93.14 63.41
CA SER A 28 3.59 93.05 64.83
C SER A 28 4.04 94.33 65.54
N ASP A 29 3.13 95.01 66.24
CA ASP A 29 3.44 96.11 67.16
C ASP A 29 3.90 95.51 68.50
N GLU A 30 5.19 95.63 68.85
CA GLU A 30 5.73 95.12 70.13
C GLU A 30 5.15 95.82 71.37
N THR A 31 4.46 96.96 71.20
CA THR A 31 3.83 97.75 72.28
C THR A 31 2.43 97.24 72.65
N LYS A 32 1.64 96.85 71.63
CA LYS A 32 0.24 96.42 71.80
C LYS A 32 0.03 94.92 71.63
N GLY A 33 0.99 94.20 71.05
CA GLY A 33 0.87 92.79 70.69
C GLY A 33 -0.05 92.52 69.48
N ASN A 34 -0.60 93.57 68.86
CA ASN A 34 -1.47 93.46 67.70
C ASN A 34 -0.63 93.18 66.44
N ILE A 35 -1.17 92.35 65.55
CA ILE A 35 -0.61 92.08 64.23
C ILE A 35 -1.52 92.74 63.20
N ASN A 36 -1.00 93.77 62.55
CA ASN A 36 -1.73 94.55 61.56
C ASN A 36 -1.43 94.04 60.14
N VAL A 37 -2.42 94.11 59.24
CA VAL A 37 -2.25 93.77 57.82
C VAL A 37 -2.15 95.05 57.00
N TYR A 38 -1.02 95.22 56.31
CA TYR A 38 -0.90 96.20 55.25
C TYR A 38 -1.05 95.50 53.90
N VAL A 39 -1.86 96.08 53.00
CA VAL A 39 -2.13 95.53 51.66
C VAL A 39 -1.82 96.57 50.61
N GLY A 40 -1.05 96.18 49.59
CA GLY A 40 -0.62 97.03 48.51
C GLY A 40 -1.70 97.31 47.44
N PRO A 41 -1.57 98.38 46.65
CA PRO A 41 -0.46 99.34 46.65
C PRO A 41 -0.53 100.30 47.85
N HIS A 42 0.52 100.32 48.67
CA HIS A 42 0.61 101.15 49.87
C HIS A 42 2.07 101.37 50.28
N LYS A 43 2.41 102.59 50.70
CA LYS A 43 3.71 102.90 51.31
C LYS A 43 3.47 103.37 52.73
N THR A 44 4.18 102.80 53.71
CA THR A 44 4.21 103.29 55.09
C THR A 44 5.61 103.18 55.68
N SER A 45 6.03 104.18 56.44
CA SER A 45 7.25 104.10 57.24
C SER A 45 6.94 103.37 58.55
N LEU A 46 7.77 102.40 58.94
CA LEU A 46 7.54 101.59 60.14
C LEU A 46 8.18 102.21 61.39
N ALA A 47 7.52 102.10 62.54
CA ALA A 47 8.05 102.56 63.81
C ALA A 47 9.16 101.62 64.34
N ASN A 48 9.98 102.11 65.29
CA ASN A 48 11.03 101.29 65.92
C ASN A 48 10.50 100.08 66.70
N THR A 49 9.23 100.10 67.09
CA THR A 49 8.49 99.02 67.76
C THR A 49 7.83 98.03 66.80
N ASP A 50 7.83 98.32 65.49
CA ASP A 50 7.19 97.49 64.47
C ASP A 50 8.14 96.40 63.96
N ARG A 51 7.70 95.14 64.05
CA ARG A 51 8.45 93.98 63.58
C ARG A 51 7.73 93.27 62.44
N PRO A 52 8.37 93.10 61.26
CA PRO A 52 7.83 92.23 60.23
C PRO A 52 7.82 90.77 60.69
N VAL A 53 6.69 90.11 60.46
CA VAL A 53 6.45 88.72 60.84
C VAL A 53 5.78 87.95 59.70
N VAL A 54 5.96 86.63 59.67
CA VAL A 54 5.25 85.72 58.76
C VAL A 54 4.50 84.68 59.58
N PHE A 55 3.27 84.37 59.18
CA PHE A 55 2.52 83.29 59.81
C PHE A 55 2.98 81.93 59.29
N ASN A 56 3.61 81.14 60.15
CA ASN A 56 4.04 79.79 59.84
C ASN A 56 2.87 78.82 60.04
N SER A 57 2.30 78.34 58.94
CA SER A 57 1.13 77.45 58.94
C SER A 57 1.38 76.10 59.61
N SER A 58 2.64 75.66 59.71
CA SER A 58 3.01 74.37 60.33
C SER A 58 3.16 74.47 61.84
N THR A 59 3.83 75.51 62.34
CA THR A 59 4.00 75.75 63.79
C THR A 59 2.83 76.52 64.42
N LYS A 60 1.96 77.11 63.59
CA LYS A 60 0.86 78.02 63.96
C LYS A 60 1.34 79.25 64.75
N ARG A 61 2.56 79.71 64.50
CA ARG A 61 3.18 80.87 65.16
C ARG A 61 3.57 81.94 64.15
N PHE A 62 3.77 83.15 64.64
CA PHE A 62 4.32 84.24 63.86
C PHE A 62 5.84 84.28 64.06
N ASP A 63 6.58 83.94 63.01
CA ASP A 63 8.04 83.93 63.02
C ASP A 63 8.56 85.31 62.60
N ARG A 64 9.56 85.82 63.32
CA ARG A 64 10.21 87.11 63.04
C ARG A 64 11.08 87.00 61.79
N THR A 65 10.98 87.96 60.87
CA THR A 65 11.68 87.92 59.58
C THR A 65 12.26 89.30 59.21
N THR A 66 12.87 89.43 58.03
CA THR A 66 13.27 90.71 57.44
C THR A 66 12.08 91.40 56.75
N LEU A 67 12.23 92.65 56.28
CA LEU A 67 11.15 93.35 55.58
C LEU A 67 10.79 92.65 54.25
N GLU A 68 11.80 92.36 53.44
CA GLU A 68 11.66 91.60 52.20
C GLU A 68 11.05 90.21 52.46
N GLY A 69 11.47 89.55 53.54
CA GLY A 69 10.96 88.24 53.95
C GLY A 69 9.55 88.24 54.56
N ALA A 70 8.91 89.41 54.75
CA ALA A 70 7.50 89.51 55.19
C ALA A 70 6.51 89.84 54.05
N LEU A 71 7.02 90.18 52.87
CA LEU A 71 6.22 90.38 51.67
C LEU A 71 5.59 89.04 51.25
N GLN A 72 4.26 89.01 51.19
CA GLN A 72 3.46 87.86 50.78
C GLN A 72 2.53 88.26 49.63
N THR A 73 2.32 87.36 48.68
CA THR A 73 1.39 87.59 47.56
C THR A 73 -0.05 87.31 47.98
N LEU A 74 -1.01 88.07 47.44
CA LEU A 74 -2.44 87.84 47.70
C LEU A 74 -2.84 86.39 47.35
N SER A 75 -3.81 85.87 48.10
CA SER A 75 -4.40 84.57 47.81
C SER A 75 -5.36 84.69 46.64
N VAL A 76 -4.89 84.31 45.45
CA VAL A 76 -5.65 84.35 44.20
C VAL A 76 -6.16 82.95 43.85
N ALA A 77 -7.47 82.81 43.67
CA ALA A 77 -8.06 81.73 42.88
C ALA A 77 -8.63 82.33 41.58
N PRO A 78 -8.08 82.01 40.41
CA PRO A 78 -8.68 82.40 39.13
C PRO A 78 -9.99 81.62 38.88
N GLU A 79 -10.67 81.92 37.78
CA GLU A 79 -11.87 81.19 37.38
C GLU A 79 -11.58 79.68 37.25
N GLY A 80 -12.50 78.84 37.73
CA GLY A 80 -12.34 77.38 37.75
C GLY A 80 -11.41 76.85 38.85
N TRP A 81 -10.93 77.70 39.77
CA TRP A 81 -10.20 77.31 40.98
C TRP A 81 -11.03 77.68 42.23
N TYR A 82 -10.63 77.16 43.39
CA TYR A 82 -11.26 77.48 44.67
C TYR A 82 -10.25 77.56 45.82
N LEU A 83 -10.59 78.36 46.83
CA LEU A 83 -9.80 78.51 48.05
C LEU A 83 -10.45 77.71 49.16
N VAL A 84 -9.65 76.87 49.83
CA VAL A 84 -10.01 76.31 51.14
C VAL A 84 -9.46 77.25 52.20
N LEU A 85 -10.32 78.07 52.79
CA LEU A 85 -9.99 79.02 53.86
C LEU A 85 -10.30 78.38 55.21
N LYS A 86 -9.29 78.31 56.09
CA LYS A 86 -9.48 78.02 57.52
C LYS A 86 -9.51 79.31 58.32
N ASN A 87 -10.31 79.32 59.38
CA ASN A 87 -10.55 80.46 60.27
C ASN A 87 -11.14 81.68 59.50
N PRO A 88 -12.27 81.54 58.80
CA PRO A 88 -12.90 82.66 58.10
C PRO A 88 -13.25 83.79 59.06
N ALA A 89 -13.24 85.04 58.60
CA ALA A 89 -13.75 86.15 59.39
C ALA A 89 -15.27 86.03 59.52
N ARG A 90 -15.81 86.30 60.71
CA ARG A 90 -17.24 86.13 61.04
C ARG A 90 -18.17 87.01 60.18
N ASP A 91 -17.67 88.17 59.78
CA ASP A 91 -18.31 89.13 58.88
C ASP A 91 -18.05 88.85 57.38
N LYS A 92 -17.28 87.79 57.07
CA LYS A 92 -16.76 87.44 55.74
C LYS A 92 -15.93 88.56 55.08
N SER A 93 -15.38 89.50 55.86
CA SER A 93 -14.56 90.59 55.31
C SER A 93 -13.12 90.18 55.03
N HIS A 94 -12.48 90.93 54.15
CA HIS A 94 -11.06 90.80 53.82
C HIS A 94 -10.34 92.14 54.09
N PRO A 95 -9.03 92.13 54.39
CA PRO A 95 -8.23 93.34 54.57
C PRO A 95 -8.28 94.21 53.31
N ARG A 96 -8.47 95.52 53.48
CA ARG A 96 -8.62 96.49 52.39
C ARG A 96 -7.30 97.15 52.04
N THR A 97 -7.13 97.46 50.76
CA THR A 97 -5.99 98.22 50.24
C THR A 97 -5.99 99.66 50.78
N GLY A 98 -4.83 100.18 51.15
CA GLY A 98 -4.65 101.60 51.49
C GLY A 98 -5.22 102.05 52.86
N ALA A 99 -5.58 101.12 53.74
CA ALA A 99 -6.04 101.41 55.10
C ALA A 99 -5.34 100.52 56.13
N LEU A 100 -5.26 100.97 57.38
CA LEU A 100 -4.81 100.14 58.50
C LEU A 100 -5.90 99.12 58.85
N ASN A 101 -5.63 97.84 58.62
CA ASN A 101 -6.60 96.77 58.85
C ASN A 101 -6.41 96.15 60.23
N ASN A 102 -7.35 96.42 61.14
CA ASN A 102 -7.46 95.73 62.44
C ASN A 102 -8.06 94.33 62.24
N LEU A 103 -7.54 93.33 62.95
CA LEU A 103 -8.02 91.94 62.91
C LEU A 103 -9.50 91.83 63.37
N PRO A 104 -10.42 91.28 62.55
CA PRO A 104 -11.79 90.96 62.96
C PRO A 104 -11.85 89.60 63.67
N ASP A 105 -12.98 89.32 64.33
CA ASP A 105 -13.26 88.01 64.93
C ASP A 105 -13.20 86.89 63.87
N LEU A 106 -12.25 85.97 64.03
CA LEU A 106 -12.12 84.77 63.20
C LEU A 106 -12.85 83.58 63.80
N GLU A 107 -13.58 82.84 62.99
CA GLU A 107 -14.22 81.57 63.40
C GLU A 107 -13.19 80.43 63.45
N VAL A 108 -12.34 80.46 64.49
CA VAL A 108 -11.22 79.53 64.65
C VAL A 108 -11.72 78.07 64.67
N GLY A 109 -11.13 77.24 63.80
CA GLY A 109 -11.48 75.83 63.64
C GLY A 109 -12.44 75.54 62.48
N ARG A 110 -13.17 76.53 61.96
CA ARG A 110 -14.03 76.35 60.77
C ARG A 110 -13.23 76.41 59.47
N LYS A 111 -13.77 75.74 58.45
CA LYS A 111 -13.24 75.64 57.08
C LYS A 111 -14.35 75.97 56.09
N VAL A 112 -14.05 76.86 55.14
CA VAL A 112 -14.97 77.32 54.08
C VAL A 112 -14.29 77.12 52.72
N ASN A 113 -15.06 76.63 51.75
CA ASN A 113 -14.64 76.54 50.35
C ASN A 113 -15.22 77.76 49.61
N ILE A 114 -14.35 78.55 48.97
CA ILE A 114 -14.72 79.77 48.23
C ILE A 114 -14.35 79.58 46.75
N PRO A 115 -15.30 79.52 45.81
CA PRO A 115 -15.00 79.44 44.38
C PRO A 115 -14.41 80.77 43.87
N GLY A 116 -13.49 80.70 42.90
CA GLY A 116 -12.99 81.85 42.17
C GLY A 116 -13.97 82.36 41.11
N PRO A 117 -13.71 83.54 40.49
CA PRO A 117 -12.51 84.35 40.66
C PRO A 117 -12.52 85.18 41.96
N ILE A 118 -11.47 85.06 42.78
CA ILE A 118 -11.30 85.87 43.99
C ILE A 118 -9.81 86.12 44.29
N SER A 119 -9.50 87.32 44.80
CA SER A 119 -8.15 87.73 45.24
C SER A 119 -8.25 88.55 46.52
N PHE A 120 -7.58 88.12 47.59
CA PHE A 120 -7.56 88.86 48.86
C PHE A 120 -6.29 88.62 49.70
N ALA A 121 -6.01 89.55 50.62
CA ALA A 121 -4.97 89.39 51.65
C ALA A 121 -5.49 88.56 52.83
N GLN A 122 -4.67 87.68 53.39
CA GLN A 122 -5.10 86.86 54.52
C GLN A 122 -5.15 87.69 55.81
N TRP A 123 -6.11 87.42 56.69
CA TRP A 123 -6.05 87.90 58.07
C TRP A 123 -4.99 87.11 58.88
N PRO A 124 -4.37 87.71 59.91
CA PRO A 124 -3.43 87.03 60.79
C PRO A 124 -4.05 85.76 61.39
N GLY A 125 -3.44 84.60 61.16
CA GLY A 125 -3.94 83.31 61.65
C GLY A 125 -4.96 82.61 60.73
N GLN A 126 -5.29 83.20 59.59
CA GLN A 126 -5.92 82.45 58.50
C GLN A 126 -4.92 81.50 57.83
N MET A 127 -5.45 80.45 57.21
CA MET A 127 -4.68 79.56 56.35
C MET A 127 -5.49 79.30 55.09
N VAL A 128 -4.91 79.61 53.93
CA VAL A 128 -5.52 79.34 52.63
C VAL A 128 -4.77 78.20 51.94
N ARG A 129 -5.53 77.27 51.34
CA ARG A 129 -5.02 76.35 50.33
C ARG A 129 -5.74 76.62 49.01
N VAL A 130 -4.99 77.04 48.00
CA VAL A 130 -5.48 77.20 46.63
C VAL A 130 -5.58 75.81 45.99
N LEU A 131 -6.74 75.48 45.42
CA LEU A 131 -6.99 74.21 44.74
C LEU A 131 -7.62 74.46 43.36
N GLN A 132 -7.22 73.68 42.37
CA GLN A 132 -7.88 73.68 41.06
C GLN A 132 -9.24 72.97 41.18
N GLY A 133 -10.27 73.50 40.52
CA GLY A 133 -11.56 72.82 40.39
C GLY A 133 -11.42 71.54 39.55
N HIS A 134 -12.27 70.56 39.85
CA HIS A 134 -12.08 69.19 39.36
C HIS A 134 -12.80 69.00 38.03
N ASN A 135 -12.03 68.88 36.94
CA ASN A 135 -12.55 68.52 35.62
C ASN A 135 -12.72 66.99 35.53
N LEU A 136 -13.88 66.54 35.05
CA LEU A 136 -14.23 65.13 34.94
C LEU A 136 -14.59 64.77 33.50
N ARG A 137 -13.89 63.77 32.95
CA ARG A 137 -14.35 63.06 31.74
C ARG A 137 -15.41 62.03 32.10
N SER A 138 -16.19 61.58 31.12
CA SER A 138 -17.26 60.59 31.29
C SER A 138 -16.83 59.28 31.97
N ASN A 139 -15.54 58.92 31.92
CA ASN A 139 -14.97 57.75 32.59
C ASN A 139 -14.14 58.09 33.84
N GLN A 140 -14.43 59.20 34.52
CA GLN A 140 -13.76 59.64 35.75
C GLN A 140 -14.76 59.95 36.85
N TYR A 141 -14.30 59.91 38.10
CA TYR A 141 -15.13 60.22 39.26
C TYR A 141 -14.33 60.84 40.40
N LEU A 142 -15.02 61.50 41.32
CA LEU A 142 -14.49 61.95 42.60
C LEU A 142 -15.09 61.13 43.72
N VAL A 143 -14.31 60.91 44.77
CA VAL A 143 -14.84 60.52 46.08
C VAL A 143 -14.85 61.77 46.96
N VAL A 144 -16.02 62.14 47.46
CA VAL A 144 -16.20 63.29 48.34
C VAL A 144 -16.66 62.81 49.71
N ARG A 145 -16.23 63.50 50.77
CA ARG A 145 -16.60 63.22 52.16
C ARG A 145 -17.30 64.42 52.76
N VAL A 146 -18.42 64.19 53.43
CA VAL A 146 -19.06 65.19 54.28
C VAL A 146 -18.25 65.30 55.58
N TYR A 147 -17.66 66.47 55.84
CA TYR A 147 -16.92 66.74 57.09
C TYR A 147 -17.74 67.56 58.10
N ASP A 148 -18.76 68.28 57.63
CA ASP A 148 -19.68 69.09 58.44
C ASP A 148 -21.06 69.04 57.76
N GLU A 149 -22.01 68.39 58.42
CA GLU A 149 -23.35 68.08 57.89
C GLU A 149 -24.26 69.31 57.80
N GLU A 150 -24.24 70.17 58.83
CA GLU A 150 -25.02 71.41 58.84
C GLU A 150 -24.53 72.35 57.73
N ALA A 151 -23.20 72.50 57.61
CA ALA A 151 -22.60 73.30 56.55
C ALA A 151 -22.84 72.71 55.16
N ALA A 152 -22.78 71.38 54.99
CA ALA A 152 -23.01 70.72 53.71
C ALA A 152 -24.44 70.95 53.21
N LYS A 153 -25.46 70.72 54.06
CA LYS A 153 -26.87 70.94 53.68
C LYS A 153 -27.14 72.41 53.37
N ALA A 154 -26.66 73.33 54.21
CA ALA A 154 -26.85 74.77 54.01
C ALA A 154 -26.16 75.33 52.75
N ASN A 155 -25.10 74.68 52.26
CA ASN A 155 -24.30 75.15 51.10
C ASN A 155 -24.40 74.25 49.87
N TRP A 156 -25.23 73.19 49.87
CA TRP A 156 -25.31 72.24 48.74
C TRP A 156 -25.64 72.95 47.42
N LYS A 157 -26.59 73.88 47.45
CA LYS A 157 -27.00 74.72 46.30
C LYS A 157 -25.93 75.73 45.85
N ASN A 158 -24.88 75.93 46.64
CA ASN A 158 -23.72 76.76 46.30
C ASN A 158 -22.57 75.93 45.67
N ALA A 159 -22.75 74.62 45.45
CA ALA A 159 -21.80 73.80 44.73
C ALA A 159 -21.74 74.21 43.25
N VAL A 160 -20.53 74.41 42.71
CA VAL A 160 -20.39 74.66 41.27
C VAL A 160 -20.32 73.31 40.57
N MET A 161 -21.46 72.85 40.07
CA MET A 161 -21.57 71.65 39.23
C MET A 161 -21.97 72.08 37.82
N LYS A 162 -21.17 71.72 36.81
CA LYS A 162 -21.58 71.84 35.41
C LYS A 162 -22.00 70.44 34.92
N PRO A 163 -23.19 70.26 34.33
CA PRO A 163 -23.60 68.96 33.81
C PRO A 163 -22.70 68.53 32.63
N GLN A 164 -22.72 67.25 32.28
CA GLN A 164 -22.00 66.72 31.11
C GLN A 164 -22.80 66.96 29.80
N THR A 165 -24.13 66.96 29.87
CA THR A 165 -25.03 67.28 28.74
C THR A 165 -25.65 68.67 28.94
N PRO A 166 -25.62 69.58 27.95
CA PRO A 166 -26.28 70.88 28.07
C PRO A 166 -27.80 70.74 27.94
N GLY A 167 -28.53 70.97 29.04
CA GLY A 167 -30.00 70.97 29.09
C GLY A 167 -30.61 69.98 30.09
N GLU A 168 -29.81 69.10 30.69
CA GLU A 168 -30.20 68.29 31.84
C GLU A 168 -29.73 68.97 33.13
N ASP A 169 -30.58 69.06 34.16
CA ASP A 169 -30.20 69.49 35.51
C ASP A 169 -29.41 68.37 36.21
N GLY A 170 -28.19 68.10 35.72
CA GLY A 170 -27.30 67.01 36.13
C GLY A 170 -26.73 67.10 37.56
N GLY A 171 -27.42 67.82 38.46
CA GLY A 171 -27.12 67.92 39.88
C GLY A 171 -28.29 67.55 40.80
N ASP A 172 -29.55 67.77 40.41
CA ASP A 172 -30.70 67.69 41.33
C ASP A 172 -31.30 66.28 41.51
N GLU A 173 -31.15 65.37 40.53
CA GLU A 173 -31.59 63.97 40.69
C GLU A 173 -30.55 63.04 41.36
N VAL A 174 -29.28 63.48 41.47
CA VAL A 174 -28.15 62.56 41.75
C VAL A 174 -27.91 62.30 43.24
N LEU A 175 -28.24 63.25 44.12
CA LEU A 175 -28.01 63.17 45.57
C LEU A 175 -29.09 63.95 46.34
N ARG A 176 -29.80 63.31 47.27
CA ARG A 176 -30.82 63.97 48.10
C ARG A 176 -30.17 64.67 49.30
N GLU A 177 -30.81 65.69 49.88
CA GLU A 177 -30.33 66.34 51.12
C GLU A 177 -30.23 65.32 52.30
N GLU A 178 -31.01 64.23 52.24
CA GLU A 178 -30.98 63.07 53.14
C GLU A 178 -29.64 62.30 53.08
N ASP A 179 -28.88 62.40 51.98
CA ASP A 179 -27.62 61.70 51.80
C ASP A 179 -26.41 62.40 52.44
N LEU A 180 -26.57 63.64 52.90
CA LEU A 180 -25.49 64.49 53.42
C LEU A 180 -25.24 64.29 54.93
N THR A 181 -24.92 63.05 55.35
CA THR A 181 -24.59 62.74 56.75
C THR A 181 -23.10 62.80 57.06
N MET A 182 -22.72 63.23 58.27
CA MET A 182 -21.30 63.37 58.65
C MET A 182 -20.50 62.08 58.46
N GLY A 183 -19.33 62.19 57.81
CA GLY A 183 -18.43 61.07 57.54
C GLY A 183 -18.79 60.21 56.33
N LYS A 184 -20.01 60.33 55.78
CA LYS A 184 -20.44 59.60 54.60
C LYS A 184 -19.61 59.98 53.38
N LEU A 185 -19.23 58.95 52.62
CA LEU A 185 -18.53 59.07 51.35
C LEU A 185 -19.55 59.01 50.21
N LEU A 186 -19.39 59.86 49.20
CA LEU A 186 -20.24 59.95 48.02
C LEU A 186 -19.37 59.93 46.76
N VAL A 187 -19.92 59.42 45.65
CA VAL A 187 -19.22 59.32 44.36
C VAL A 187 -19.85 60.28 43.35
N ILE A 188 -19.11 61.31 42.94
CA ILE A 188 -19.53 62.24 41.88
C ILE A 188 -19.04 61.66 40.55
N LYS A 189 -19.97 61.28 39.68
CA LYS A 189 -19.67 60.61 38.39
C LYS A 189 -19.46 61.62 37.28
N GLY A 190 -18.44 61.38 36.46
CA GLY A 190 -18.17 62.16 35.26
C GLY A 190 -19.17 61.95 34.11
N THR A 191 -20.05 60.95 34.17
CA THR A 191 -21.21 60.86 33.26
C THR A 191 -22.21 61.98 33.50
N ASP A 192 -22.32 62.44 34.74
CA ASP A 192 -23.39 63.31 35.22
C ASP A 192 -22.85 64.76 35.29
N VAL A 193 -21.63 64.92 35.83
CA VAL A 193 -20.97 66.22 36.09
C VAL A 193 -19.64 66.34 35.32
N SER A 194 -19.48 67.39 34.52
CA SER A 194 -18.26 67.70 33.75
C SER A 194 -17.21 68.48 34.56
N PHE A 195 -17.66 69.31 35.50
CA PHE A 195 -16.80 70.13 36.35
C PHE A 195 -17.42 70.29 37.74
N TYR A 196 -16.60 70.10 38.78
CA TYR A 196 -17.04 70.11 40.18
C TYR A 196 -16.13 70.94 41.08
N ILE A 197 -16.72 71.85 41.86
CA ILE A 197 -16.11 72.48 43.04
C ILE A 197 -16.94 72.09 44.27
N PRO A 198 -16.32 71.52 45.33
CA PRO A 198 -17.05 71.09 46.52
C PRO A 198 -17.63 72.30 47.29
N PRO A 199 -18.90 72.27 47.71
CA PRO A 199 -19.45 73.29 48.60
C PRO A 199 -18.80 73.20 49.98
N THR A 200 -19.01 74.22 50.81
CA THR A 200 -18.58 74.17 52.22
C THR A 200 -19.30 73.03 52.96
N GLY A 201 -18.59 72.33 53.85
CA GLY A 201 -19.06 71.11 54.52
C GLY A 201 -18.66 69.81 53.81
N ILE A 202 -18.20 69.90 52.56
CA ILE A 202 -17.75 68.75 51.76
C ILE A 202 -16.30 68.94 51.32
N GLU A 203 -15.54 67.85 51.28
CA GLU A 203 -14.18 67.84 50.74
C GLU A 203 -13.94 66.66 49.80
N VAL A 204 -13.12 66.89 48.76
CA VAL A 204 -12.71 65.83 47.84
C VAL A 204 -11.56 65.04 48.47
N VAL A 205 -11.71 63.73 48.55
CA VAL A 205 -10.74 62.83 49.19
C VAL A 205 -9.73 62.34 48.15
N PRO A 206 -8.45 62.71 48.26
CA PRO A 206 -7.43 62.21 47.34
C PRO A 206 -7.28 60.69 47.48
N ASP A 207 -6.83 60.04 46.41
CA ASP A 207 -6.41 58.64 46.45
C ASP A 207 -5.02 58.47 47.10
N ALA A 208 -4.53 57.23 47.15
CA ALA A 208 -3.23 56.91 47.73
C ALA A 208 -2.02 57.54 47.01
N SER A 209 -2.20 58.03 45.77
CA SER A 209 -1.19 58.77 45.00
C SER A 209 -1.25 60.28 45.19
N GLY A 210 -2.27 60.78 45.92
CA GLY A 210 -2.55 62.21 46.07
C GLY A 210 -3.44 62.81 44.98
N SER A 211 -3.92 62.01 44.02
CA SER A 211 -4.83 62.47 42.96
C SER A 211 -6.27 62.56 43.47
N TYR A 212 -6.97 63.65 43.15
CA TYR A 212 -8.39 63.82 43.46
C TYR A 212 -9.31 63.10 42.46
N VAL A 213 -8.90 63.06 41.19
CA VAL A 213 -9.68 62.47 40.09
C VAL A 213 -9.29 61.01 39.91
N ARG A 214 -10.29 60.12 40.02
CA ARG A 214 -10.14 58.67 39.87
C ARG A 214 -10.71 58.21 38.54
N SER A 215 -10.15 57.13 37.97
CA SER A 215 -10.59 56.57 36.70
C SER A 215 -11.58 55.42 36.93
N ALA A 216 -12.75 55.52 36.31
CA ALA A 216 -13.76 54.46 36.24
C ALA A 216 -13.35 53.38 35.23
N VAL A 217 -13.89 52.17 35.38
CA VAL A 217 -13.68 51.10 34.39
C VAL A 217 -14.71 51.25 33.28
N THR A 218 -14.27 51.50 32.06
CA THR A 218 -15.14 51.46 30.87
C THR A 218 -15.10 50.05 30.30
N LEU A 219 -16.25 49.40 30.22
CA LEU A 219 -16.43 48.06 29.66
C LEU A 219 -16.94 48.15 28.23
N GLU A 220 -16.27 47.45 27.32
CA GLU A 220 -16.73 47.21 25.95
C GLU A 220 -17.75 46.06 25.91
N ARG A 221 -18.24 45.72 24.71
CA ARG A 221 -19.07 44.52 24.50
C ARG A 221 -18.23 43.28 24.82
N LEU A 222 -18.84 42.29 25.48
CA LEU A 222 -18.18 41.07 25.99
C LEU A 222 -17.17 41.29 27.13
N GLU A 223 -17.05 42.50 27.67
CA GLU A 223 -16.25 42.74 28.88
C GLU A 223 -17.12 42.72 30.15
N TYR A 224 -16.51 42.38 31.28
CA TYR A 224 -17.08 42.52 32.61
C TYR A 224 -16.01 42.97 33.61
N CYS A 225 -16.43 43.57 34.72
CA CYS A 225 -15.58 43.77 35.89
C CYS A 225 -16.23 43.18 37.14
N ILE A 226 -15.41 42.99 38.17
CA ILE A 226 -15.85 42.52 39.48
C ILE A 226 -15.55 43.62 40.48
N LEU A 227 -16.58 44.09 41.18
CA LEU A 227 -16.45 44.94 42.35
C LEU A 227 -16.55 44.06 43.60
N LEU A 228 -15.80 44.38 44.63
CA LEU A 228 -15.84 43.75 45.95
C LEU A 228 -16.19 44.82 46.98
N ASP A 229 -17.28 44.61 47.71
CA ASP A 229 -17.72 45.47 48.81
C ASP A 229 -17.03 45.07 50.13
N GLU A 230 -17.05 45.95 51.13
CA GLU A 230 -16.45 45.67 52.45
C GLU A 230 -17.12 44.47 53.16
N ASP A 231 -18.40 44.22 52.87
CA ASP A 231 -19.17 43.04 53.32
C ASP A 231 -18.69 41.71 52.69
N GLY A 232 -17.70 41.74 51.79
CA GLY A 232 -17.21 40.57 51.04
C GLY A 232 -18.09 40.16 49.86
N ASN A 233 -19.25 40.82 49.68
CA ASN A 233 -20.13 40.65 48.53
C ASN A 233 -19.44 41.11 47.24
N LYS A 234 -19.56 40.32 46.18
CA LYS A 234 -19.04 40.66 44.85
C LYS A 234 -20.17 41.14 43.96
N ARG A 235 -19.92 42.13 43.10
CA ARG A 235 -20.87 42.61 42.09
C ARG A 235 -20.24 42.52 40.71
N PHE A 236 -20.81 41.67 39.86
CA PHE A 236 -20.37 41.48 38.48
C PHE A 236 -21.16 42.41 37.57
N ILE A 237 -20.47 43.25 36.79
CA ILE A 237 -21.11 44.19 35.86
C ILE A 237 -20.62 43.88 34.45
N ARG A 238 -21.55 43.76 33.50
CA ARG A 238 -21.33 43.42 32.10
C ARG A 238 -21.38 44.68 31.25
N GLY A 239 -20.52 44.78 30.24
CA GLY A 239 -20.52 45.88 29.28
C GLY A 239 -21.57 45.72 28.17
N PRO A 240 -21.84 46.78 27.38
CA PRO A 240 -21.13 48.06 27.39
C PRO A 240 -21.63 48.98 28.52
N ALA A 241 -20.71 49.44 29.38
CA ALA A 241 -21.05 50.29 30.54
C ALA A 241 -19.83 51.06 31.05
N VAL A 242 -20.03 52.28 31.57
CA VAL A 242 -19.04 52.95 32.43
C VAL A 242 -19.34 52.58 33.87
N VAL A 243 -18.41 51.88 34.51
CA VAL A 243 -18.58 51.34 35.87
C VAL A 243 -17.91 52.24 36.89
N PHE A 244 -18.74 52.80 37.75
CA PHE A 244 -18.34 53.49 38.96
C PHE A 244 -18.49 52.56 40.17
N PRO A 245 -17.48 52.44 41.05
CA PRO A 245 -17.64 51.75 42.31
C PRO A 245 -18.54 52.57 43.25
N ARG A 246 -19.24 51.89 44.15
CA ARG A 246 -19.79 52.51 45.36
C ARG A 246 -18.66 53.00 46.27
N PRO A 247 -18.93 53.87 47.25
CA PRO A 247 -17.89 54.41 48.14
C PRO A 247 -17.09 53.35 48.92
N THR A 248 -17.69 52.19 49.21
CA THR A 248 -17.11 51.02 49.89
C THR A 248 -16.62 49.93 48.94
N GLU A 249 -16.93 50.01 47.64
CA GLU A 249 -16.53 48.98 46.67
C GLU A 249 -15.13 49.27 46.11
N ALA A 250 -14.31 48.21 46.01
CA ALA A 250 -13.06 48.22 45.26
C ALA A 250 -13.18 47.37 43.98
N PHE A 251 -12.43 47.74 42.93
CA PHE A 251 -12.27 46.85 41.78
C PHE A 251 -11.38 45.67 42.16
N VAL A 252 -11.81 44.45 41.84
CA VAL A 252 -10.96 43.27 41.94
C VAL A 252 -9.96 43.28 40.79
N GLU A 253 -8.68 43.34 41.13
CA GLU A 253 -7.57 43.31 40.17
C GLU A 253 -7.05 41.87 40.00
N ARG A 254 -6.72 41.49 38.76
CA ARG A 254 -5.93 40.28 38.46
C ARG A 254 -4.79 40.68 37.53
N GLY A 255 -3.54 40.59 37.98
CA GLY A 255 -2.38 41.01 37.18
C GLY A 255 -2.52 42.44 36.66
N GLU A 256 -2.87 43.38 37.54
CA GLU A 256 -3.17 44.80 37.25
C GLU A 256 -4.43 45.07 36.39
N ALA A 257 -5.03 44.05 35.77
CA ALA A 257 -6.27 44.19 35.01
C ALA A 257 -7.51 44.30 35.93
N ARG A 258 -8.32 45.35 35.71
CA ARG A 258 -9.64 45.58 36.34
C ARG A 258 -10.83 45.20 35.46
N LYS A 259 -10.58 44.85 34.19
CA LYS A 259 -11.57 44.42 33.21
C LYS A 259 -11.19 43.05 32.65
N PHE A 260 -12.21 42.21 32.45
CA PHE A 260 -12.09 40.81 32.06
C PHE A 260 -13.01 40.55 30.87
N ARG A 261 -12.66 39.60 30.01
CA ARG A 261 -13.56 39.17 28.92
C ARG A 261 -14.44 38.01 29.36
N ALA A 262 -15.67 37.99 28.86
CA ALA A 262 -16.58 36.86 28.98
C ALA A 262 -15.94 35.58 28.44
N ILE A 263 -16.36 34.43 28.97
CA ILE A 263 -15.86 33.13 28.56
C ILE A 263 -16.60 32.74 27.28
N GLU A 264 -15.87 32.72 26.16
CA GLU A 264 -16.37 32.30 24.85
C GLU A 264 -16.33 30.77 24.76
N LEU A 265 -17.49 30.16 24.60
CA LEU A 265 -17.70 28.72 24.48
C LEU A 265 -18.12 28.39 23.04
N ASN A 266 -17.40 27.47 22.41
CA ASN A 266 -17.82 26.82 21.17
C ASN A 266 -18.81 25.69 21.48
N GLU A 267 -19.61 25.26 20.51
CA GLU A 267 -20.53 24.10 20.62
C GLU A 267 -19.86 22.81 21.15
N ASN A 268 -18.55 22.72 20.94
CA ASN A 268 -17.66 21.62 21.28
C ASN A 268 -16.92 21.85 22.62
N SER A 269 -17.45 22.72 23.49
CA SER A 269 -16.86 23.04 24.79
C SER A 269 -17.93 23.34 25.83
N GLY A 270 -17.57 23.28 27.11
CA GLY A 270 -18.44 23.66 28.21
C GLY A 270 -17.66 24.06 29.46
N ILE A 271 -18.35 24.72 30.37
CA ILE A 271 -17.81 25.16 31.66
C ILE A 271 -18.52 24.43 32.80
N TYR A 272 -17.75 23.99 33.80
CA TYR A 272 -18.28 23.32 34.96
C TYR A 272 -18.44 24.30 36.13
N VAL A 273 -19.65 24.37 36.69
CA VAL A 273 -20.06 25.42 37.61
C VAL A 273 -20.83 24.80 38.78
N LYS A 274 -20.57 25.29 40.00
CA LYS A 274 -21.34 24.98 41.20
C LYS A 274 -22.09 26.22 41.67
N VAL A 275 -23.35 26.05 42.00
CA VAL A 275 -24.22 27.12 42.51
C VAL A 275 -23.90 27.34 43.99
N ILE A 276 -23.52 28.58 44.34
CA ILE A 276 -23.14 29.00 45.71
C ILE A 276 -24.18 29.90 46.38
N ALA A 277 -25.11 30.47 45.60
CA ALA A 277 -26.26 31.21 46.10
C ALA A 277 -27.50 30.84 45.25
N PRO A 278 -28.71 30.75 45.83
CA PRO A 278 -29.88 30.30 45.11
C PRO A 278 -30.38 31.37 44.14
N TYR A 279 -30.87 30.96 42.97
CA TYR A 279 -31.47 31.87 41.99
C TYR A 279 -32.51 31.18 41.12
N GLU A 280 -33.36 31.97 40.46
CA GLU A 280 -34.32 31.49 39.47
C GLU A 280 -34.02 32.09 38.11
N GLU A 281 -34.02 31.26 37.07
CA GLU A 281 -33.82 31.69 35.69
C GLU A 281 -34.67 30.84 34.74
N ASN A 282 -35.40 31.49 33.82
CA ASN A 282 -36.26 30.83 32.83
C ASN A 282 -37.25 29.81 33.43
N GLY A 283 -37.77 30.08 34.63
CA GLY A 283 -38.71 29.20 35.34
C GLY A 283 -38.07 27.97 36.00
N LYS A 284 -36.73 27.90 36.07
CA LYS A 284 -35.99 26.89 36.84
C LYS A 284 -35.38 27.54 38.07
N SER A 285 -35.61 26.95 39.24
CA SER A 285 -34.96 27.31 40.49
C SER A 285 -33.69 26.46 40.67
N TYR A 286 -32.61 27.10 41.10
CA TYR A 286 -31.31 26.49 41.35
C TYR A 286 -30.94 26.65 42.82
N GLY A 287 -30.64 25.54 43.49
CA GLY A 287 -30.30 25.48 44.90
C GLY A 287 -28.80 25.64 45.18
N ILE A 288 -28.45 25.98 46.42
CA ILE A 288 -27.06 25.98 46.87
C ILE A 288 -26.51 24.55 46.80
N GLY A 289 -25.39 24.37 46.12
CA GLY A 289 -24.72 23.09 45.93
C GLY A 289 -25.01 22.41 44.59
N ASP A 290 -25.95 22.90 43.79
CA ASP A 290 -26.27 22.34 42.48
C ASP A 290 -25.07 22.43 41.53
N GLU A 291 -24.85 21.35 40.77
CA GLU A 291 -23.71 21.20 39.86
C GLU A 291 -24.19 21.24 38.41
N LEU A 292 -23.73 22.27 37.67
CA LEU A 292 -24.16 22.63 36.33
C LEU A 292 -23.00 22.50 35.35
N PHE A 293 -23.22 21.81 34.24
CA PHE A 293 -22.32 21.83 33.10
C PHE A 293 -22.99 22.63 31.98
N VAL A 294 -22.49 23.83 31.72
CA VAL A 294 -23.04 24.76 30.71
C VAL A 294 -22.22 24.59 29.44
N THR A 295 -22.82 24.10 28.37
CA THR A 295 -22.13 23.87 27.09
C THR A 295 -22.31 25.08 26.16
N GLY A 296 -21.43 25.21 25.16
CA GLY A 296 -21.59 26.23 24.12
C GLY A 296 -22.84 26.05 23.25
N ARG A 297 -23.50 24.88 23.30
CA ARG A 297 -24.82 24.66 22.69
C ARG A 297 -25.95 25.30 23.51
N ASP A 298 -25.79 25.39 24.82
CA ASP A 298 -26.73 26.08 25.72
C ASP A 298 -26.47 27.59 25.69
N GLN A 299 -25.19 28.00 25.78
CA GLN A 299 -24.78 29.39 25.84
C GLN A 299 -23.34 29.59 25.32
N MET A 300 -23.20 30.19 24.13
CA MET A 300 -21.88 30.47 23.52
C MET A 300 -21.04 31.53 24.25
N ILE A 301 -21.65 32.41 25.05
CA ILE A 301 -20.94 33.48 25.77
C ILE A 301 -21.38 33.43 27.22
N TYR A 302 -20.52 32.86 28.07
CA TYR A 302 -20.77 32.75 29.50
C TYR A 302 -20.13 33.91 30.26
N PHE A 303 -20.95 34.68 30.96
CA PHE A 303 -20.50 35.68 31.93
C PHE A 303 -20.53 35.06 33.33
N PRO A 304 -19.42 35.09 34.08
CA PRO A 304 -19.41 34.74 35.49
C PRO A 304 -20.47 35.53 36.28
N ARG A 305 -21.03 34.88 37.29
CA ARG A 305 -22.12 35.41 38.10
C ARG A 305 -21.80 35.37 39.60
N THR A 306 -22.53 36.15 40.37
CA THR A 306 -22.50 36.15 41.84
C THR A 306 -22.82 34.78 42.44
N GLU A 307 -23.73 34.06 41.79
CA GLU A 307 -24.30 32.79 42.26
C GLU A 307 -23.44 31.57 41.89
N HIS A 308 -22.37 31.77 41.11
CA HIS A 308 -21.67 30.71 40.41
C HIS A 308 -20.18 30.65 40.77
N ALA A 309 -19.74 29.50 41.29
CA ALA A 309 -18.32 29.14 41.41
C ALA A 309 -17.91 28.23 40.25
N ILE A 310 -16.96 28.65 39.41
CA ILE A 310 -16.39 27.80 38.36
C ILE A 310 -15.48 26.76 39.01
N ILE A 311 -15.75 25.48 38.77
CA ILE A 311 -14.88 24.39 39.20
C ILE A 311 -13.78 24.20 38.15
N LYS A 312 -12.53 24.36 38.57
CA LYS A 312 -11.35 24.10 37.73
C LYS A 312 -10.89 22.66 37.88
N TYR A 313 -10.42 22.07 36.79
CA TYR A 313 -9.71 20.79 36.82
C TYR A 313 -8.31 20.96 36.23
N GLY A 314 -7.31 20.84 37.09
CA GLY A 314 -5.95 21.31 36.79
C GLY A 314 -5.94 22.83 36.62
N GLU A 315 -5.31 23.30 35.54
CA GLU A 315 -5.21 24.73 35.23
C GLU A 315 -6.36 25.23 34.33
N HIS A 316 -7.21 24.34 33.81
CA HIS A 316 -8.23 24.67 32.81
C HIS A 316 -9.61 24.98 33.43
N GLU A 317 -10.22 26.08 33.00
CA GLU A 317 -11.62 26.45 33.32
C GLU A 317 -12.63 25.91 32.29
N ILE A 318 -12.19 25.61 31.06
CA ILE A 318 -13.02 25.16 29.95
C ILE A 318 -12.74 23.69 29.65
N HIS A 319 -13.80 22.89 29.59
CA HIS A 319 -13.79 21.53 29.08
C HIS A 319 -13.96 21.54 27.57
N TYR A 320 -13.07 20.86 26.85
CA TYR A 320 -13.15 20.69 25.41
C TYR A 320 -13.57 19.27 25.04
N SER A 321 -14.31 19.16 23.94
CA SER A 321 -14.63 17.86 23.33
C SER A 321 -13.38 17.20 22.78
N ILE A 322 -13.35 15.87 22.81
CA ILE A 322 -12.33 15.07 22.16
C ILE A 322 -12.87 14.53 20.84
N ALA A 323 -12.11 14.76 19.78
CA ALA A 323 -12.36 14.13 18.49
C ALA A 323 -12.02 12.63 18.57
N ILE A 324 -12.95 11.80 18.15
CA ILE A 324 -12.79 10.35 18.02
C ILE A 324 -12.94 10.03 16.53
N PRO A 325 -11.83 9.78 15.79
CA PRO A 325 -11.87 9.40 14.38
C PRO A 325 -12.63 8.10 14.11
N ALA A 326 -13.03 7.88 12.85
CA ALA A 326 -13.59 6.61 12.41
C ALA A 326 -12.57 5.47 12.60
N GLY A 327 -12.99 4.36 13.20
CA GLY A 327 -12.10 3.24 13.56
C GLY A 327 -11.39 3.40 14.91
N GLU A 328 -11.51 4.54 15.58
CA GLU A 328 -11.07 4.74 16.97
C GLU A 328 -12.25 4.70 17.95
N ALA A 329 -11.92 4.58 19.23
CA ALA A 329 -12.86 4.74 20.34
C ALA A 329 -12.15 5.24 21.61
N ARG A 330 -12.90 5.75 22.58
CA ARG A 330 -12.42 6.09 23.93
C ARG A 330 -13.25 5.33 24.97
N TYR A 331 -12.65 4.93 26.09
CA TYR A 331 -13.42 4.38 27.22
C TYR A 331 -13.97 5.52 28.08
N VAL A 332 -15.27 5.48 28.36
CA VAL A 332 -15.97 6.47 29.20
C VAL A 332 -16.54 5.76 30.42
N LEU A 333 -16.08 6.13 31.60
CA LEU A 333 -16.61 5.70 32.90
C LEU A 333 -17.71 6.66 33.34
N ASP A 334 -18.88 6.10 33.63
CA ASP A 334 -19.94 6.77 34.39
C ASP A 334 -19.61 6.69 35.89
N ARG A 335 -19.45 7.86 36.53
CA ARG A 335 -19.14 8.04 37.96
C ARG A 335 -20.25 7.56 38.89
N HIS A 336 -21.50 7.59 38.46
CA HIS A 336 -22.66 7.20 39.28
C HIS A 336 -22.93 5.69 39.18
N THR A 337 -22.84 5.13 37.98
CA THR A 337 -23.14 3.69 37.76
C THR A 337 -21.91 2.79 37.82
N GLY A 338 -20.69 3.35 37.76
CA GLY A 338 -19.44 2.60 37.67
C GLY A 338 -19.24 1.90 36.32
N LYS A 339 -20.18 2.05 35.37
CA LYS A 339 -20.15 1.37 34.07
C LYS A 339 -19.16 2.06 33.15
N ILE A 340 -18.24 1.29 32.57
CA ILE A 340 -17.35 1.75 31.51
C ILE A 340 -17.97 1.37 30.17
N ARG A 341 -18.27 2.36 29.32
CA ARG A 341 -18.72 2.17 27.94
C ARG A 341 -17.61 2.51 26.94
N LEU A 342 -17.77 2.02 25.72
CA LEU A 342 -16.85 2.24 24.61
C LEU A 342 -17.50 3.23 23.62
N GLU A 343 -17.03 4.48 23.63
CA GLU A 343 -17.54 5.54 22.74
C GLU A 343 -16.78 5.46 21.41
N ARG A 344 -17.46 5.01 20.34
CA ARG A 344 -16.86 4.73 19.02
C ARG A 344 -17.00 5.94 18.09
N GLY A 345 -15.96 6.24 17.31
CA GLY A 345 -16.00 7.29 16.29
C GLY A 345 -16.66 6.86 14.97
N PRO A 346 -16.93 7.80 14.03
CA PRO A 346 -16.58 9.21 14.11
C PRO A 346 -17.50 10.02 15.04
N SER A 347 -16.93 10.70 16.04
CA SER A 347 -17.69 11.49 17.01
C SER A 347 -16.86 12.66 17.55
N ILE A 348 -17.53 13.76 17.91
CA ILE A 348 -16.96 14.87 18.68
C ILE A 348 -17.58 14.79 20.08
N PHE A 349 -16.86 14.14 21.00
CA PHE A 349 -17.41 13.74 22.28
C PHE A 349 -17.01 14.72 23.39
N LEU A 350 -17.99 15.41 23.98
CA LEU A 350 -17.81 16.28 25.14
C LEU A 350 -18.31 15.54 26.41
N PRO A 351 -17.42 14.97 27.25
CA PRO A 351 -17.83 14.30 28.48
C PRO A 351 -18.42 15.31 29.47
N ASP A 352 -19.56 15.00 30.08
CA ASP A 352 -20.10 15.79 31.20
C ASP A 352 -19.29 15.52 32.47
N PRO A 353 -18.48 16.47 32.99
CA PRO A 353 -17.55 16.22 34.09
C PRO A 353 -18.24 15.80 35.41
N ARG A 354 -19.55 16.06 35.55
CA ARG A 354 -20.34 15.61 36.70
C ARG A 354 -20.51 14.09 36.72
N ARG A 355 -20.58 13.49 35.54
CA ARG A 355 -21.02 12.10 35.34
C ARG A 355 -20.00 11.22 34.65
N GLU A 356 -19.16 11.77 33.79
CA GLU A 356 -18.38 11.01 32.81
C GLU A 356 -16.90 11.36 32.89
N VAL A 357 -16.04 10.32 32.86
CA VAL A 357 -14.59 10.45 32.86
C VAL A 357 -14.01 9.55 31.79
N ILE A 358 -13.03 10.04 31.03
CA ILE A 358 -12.30 9.23 30.07
C ILE A 358 -11.24 8.41 30.79
N VAL A 359 -11.25 7.09 30.55
CA VAL A 359 -10.36 6.13 31.22
C VAL A 359 -9.38 5.55 30.21
N ARG A 360 -8.10 5.42 30.61
CA ARG A 360 -7.10 4.69 29.83
C ARG A 360 -7.01 3.26 30.34
N ARG A 361 -7.17 2.28 29.44
CA ARG A 361 -7.04 0.86 29.77
C ARG A 361 -5.56 0.48 29.77
N VAL A 362 -5.00 0.29 30.97
CA VAL A 362 -3.61 -0.14 31.12
C VAL A 362 -3.56 -1.67 31.17
N LEU A 363 -2.69 -2.27 30.34
CA LEU A 363 -2.51 -3.71 30.25
C LEU A 363 -1.29 -4.17 31.08
N ASP A 364 -1.20 -5.47 31.39
CA ASP A 364 0.04 -6.04 31.90
C ASP A 364 1.08 -6.19 30.78
N ALA A 365 2.37 -6.10 31.12
CA ALA A 365 3.46 -6.21 30.14
C ALA A 365 3.43 -7.57 29.40
N ARG A 366 3.03 -8.66 30.08
CA ARG A 366 2.86 -9.99 29.46
C ARG A 366 1.68 -10.01 28.50
N GLN A 367 0.60 -9.28 28.79
CA GLN A 367 -0.56 -9.15 27.90
C GLN A 367 -0.21 -8.36 26.64
N VAL A 368 0.52 -7.24 26.78
CA VAL A 368 0.97 -6.45 25.60
C VAL A 368 1.88 -7.29 24.70
N ALA A 369 2.86 -8.00 25.27
CA ALA A 369 3.76 -8.87 24.51
C ALA A 369 3.02 -10.03 23.79
N LEU A 370 1.91 -10.51 24.36
CA LEU A 370 1.08 -11.57 23.79
C LEU A 370 0.10 -11.05 22.71
N TRP A 371 -0.53 -9.89 22.93
CA TRP A 371 -1.51 -9.31 22.01
C TRP A 371 -0.84 -8.59 20.83
N PHE A 372 0.34 -8.01 21.04
CA PHE A 372 1.11 -7.26 20.04
C PHE A 372 2.55 -7.82 19.94
N PRO A 373 2.72 -9.08 19.49
CA PRO A 373 4.03 -9.74 19.46
C PRO A 373 5.04 -8.94 18.62
N GLY A 374 6.17 -8.60 19.23
CA GLY A 374 7.26 -7.85 18.61
C GLY A 374 7.08 -6.31 18.57
N ASN A 375 5.93 -5.76 18.99
CA ASN A 375 5.70 -4.31 18.97
C ASN A 375 6.34 -3.62 20.19
N ARG A 376 7.49 -2.96 19.99
CA ARG A 376 8.20 -2.22 21.05
C ARG A 376 7.49 -0.92 21.45
N GLU A 377 6.94 -0.18 20.50
CA GLU A 377 6.22 1.08 20.76
C GLU A 377 5.03 0.85 21.73
N ALA A 378 4.24 -0.20 21.50
CA ALA A 378 3.12 -0.57 22.36
C ALA A 378 3.56 -0.94 23.79
N LEU A 379 4.71 -1.62 23.94
CA LEU A 379 5.29 -1.95 25.24
C LEU A 379 5.78 -0.69 25.99
N GLU A 380 6.50 0.19 25.30
CA GLU A 380 7.01 1.45 25.86
C GLU A 380 5.86 2.39 26.26
N HIS A 381 4.85 2.56 25.41
CA HIS A 381 3.67 3.37 25.73
C HIS A 381 2.89 2.81 26.93
N ASN A 382 2.63 1.51 26.97
CA ASN A 382 1.95 0.89 28.11
C ASN A 382 2.78 0.97 29.40
N ALA A 383 4.11 0.92 29.33
CA ALA A 383 4.99 1.16 30.47
C ALA A 383 4.91 2.62 30.96
N GLN A 384 4.80 3.60 30.05
CA GLN A 384 4.55 5.00 30.42
C GLN A 384 3.19 5.17 31.11
N LEU A 385 2.11 4.54 30.60
CA LEU A 385 0.79 4.55 31.25
C LEU A 385 0.84 3.93 32.66
N GLN A 386 1.52 2.80 32.85
CA GLN A 386 1.74 2.20 34.17
C GLN A 386 2.53 3.15 35.10
N ALA A 387 3.52 3.87 34.58
CA ALA A 387 4.32 4.83 35.35
C ALA A 387 3.54 6.10 35.75
N VAL A 388 2.59 6.56 34.92
CA VAL A 388 1.65 7.64 35.29
C VAL A 388 0.73 7.15 36.41
N LYS A 389 0.16 5.95 36.26
CA LYS A 389 -0.71 5.31 37.27
C LYS A 389 0.00 5.11 38.63
N SER A 390 1.28 4.74 38.65
CA SER A 390 2.01 4.48 39.89
C SER A 390 2.53 5.74 40.59
N LYS A 391 2.69 6.86 39.88
CA LYS A 391 3.11 8.15 40.44
C LYS A 391 2.00 8.94 41.14
N GLN A 392 0.75 8.49 41.06
CA GLN A 392 -0.40 9.12 41.73
C GLN A 392 -1.10 8.21 42.77
N PRO A 393 -0.41 7.77 43.85
CA PRO A 393 -1.06 7.08 44.96
C PRO A 393 -1.85 8.10 45.81
N GLY A 394 -3.08 8.42 45.42
CA GLY A 394 -4.00 9.28 46.20
C GLY A 394 -4.87 10.25 45.39
N ALA A 395 -4.62 10.43 44.09
CA ALA A 395 -5.46 11.22 43.20
C ALA A 395 -6.24 10.28 42.27
N SER A 396 -7.40 9.79 42.71
CA SER A 396 -8.29 8.94 41.90
C SER A 396 -9.08 9.73 40.85
N GLU A 397 -8.55 10.85 40.39
CA GLU A 397 -9.25 11.85 39.60
C GLU A 397 -8.23 12.69 38.79
N TYR A 398 -8.48 12.82 37.49
CA TYR A 398 -7.74 13.64 36.49
C TYR A 398 -6.33 13.15 36.07
N VAL A 399 -6.31 12.38 34.97
CA VAL A 399 -5.22 12.44 33.99
C VAL A 399 -5.61 13.46 32.92
N VAL A 400 -5.05 14.67 33.00
CA VAL A 400 -5.07 15.65 31.92
C VAL A 400 -3.74 15.56 31.18
N GLU A 401 -3.77 15.47 29.87
CA GLU A 401 -2.56 15.54 29.07
C GLU A 401 -1.94 16.93 29.13
N LYS A 402 -0.69 16.99 29.60
CA LYS A 402 0.24 17.97 29.07
C LYS A 402 0.59 17.55 27.65
N ASP A 403 0.16 18.37 26.69
CA ASP A 403 0.55 18.28 25.28
C ASP A 403 2.08 18.14 25.19
N SER A 404 2.57 16.97 24.76
CA SER A 404 3.96 16.57 24.92
C SER A 404 4.86 17.10 23.79
N ARG A 405 4.88 18.43 23.62
CA ARG A 405 5.95 19.09 22.84
C ARG A 405 7.25 19.03 23.64
N LYS A 406 8.18 18.18 23.18
CA LYS A 406 9.51 18.00 23.79
C LYS A 406 10.37 19.28 23.67
N PRO A 407 11.34 19.46 24.58
CA PRO A 407 12.05 20.73 24.77
C PRO A 407 13.27 20.89 23.86
N ALA A 408 13.70 22.14 23.68
CA ALA A 408 15.08 22.49 23.38
C ALA A 408 15.61 23.40 24.50
N ALA A 409 16.89 23.22 24.85
CA ALA A 409 17.61 24.00 25.86
C ALA A 409 17.85 25.45 25.36
N GLU A 410 18.27 26.44 26.15
CA GLU A 410 19.38 26.42 27.12
C GLU A 410 19.16 27.25 28.40
N LYS A 411 20.08 27.05 29.35
CA LYS A 411 20.29 27.85 30.57
C LYS A 411 20.81 29.26 30.15
N GLU A 412 20.90 30.30 30.97
CA GLU A 412 21.25 30.32 32.40
C GLU A 412 21.05 31.74 32.99
N ALA A 413 20.33 31.87 34.12
CA ALA A 413 20.50 32.98 35.09
C ALA A 413 19.61 32.75 36.32
N ARG A 414 20.18 32.21 37.40
CA ARG A 414 19.52 32.23 38.73
C ARG A 414 19.74 33.58 39.39
N ALA A 415 18.72 34.43 39.42
CA ALA A 415 18.55 35.42 40.48
C ALA A 415 17.46 34.94 41.43
N ARG A 416 17.63 35.17 42.74
CA ARG A 416 16.61 34.87 43.75
C ARG A 416 15.49 35.89 43.65
N GLU A 417 14.25 35.44 43.65
CA GLU A 417 13.14 36.23 44.20
C GLU A 417 12.07 35.33 44.82
N GLU A 418 11.22 35.94 45.64
CA GLU A 418 10.53 35.29 46.76
C GLU A 418 9.19 34.64 46.37
N ALA A 419 8.75 33.70 47.21
CA ALA A 419 7.51 32.96 46.99
C ALA A 419 6.27 33.87 47.15
N LYS A 420 5.74 34.36 46.02
CA LYS A 420 4.36 34.84 45.90
C LYS A 420 3.46 33.72 45.40
N SER A 421 2.25 33.62 45.95
CA SER A 421 1.26 32.61 45.59
C SER A 421 0.80 32.76 44.14
N THR A 422 1.25 31.85 43.28
CA THR A 422 0.94 31.83 41.85
C THR A 422 -0.50 31.39 41.59
N PHE A 423 -1.28 32.27 40.95
CA PHE A 423 -2.53 31.92 40.28
C PHE A 423 -2.31 32.11 38.77
N ALA A 424 -2.58 31.08 37.98
CA ALA A 424 -2.17 31.00 36.58
C ALA A 424 -3.24 31.49 35.59
N GLY A 425 -2.75 31.97 34.43
CA GLY A 425 -3.53 32.40 33.27
C GLY A 425 -3.78 33.92 33.21
N ASP A 426 -3.61 34.58 32.06
CA ASP A 426 -2.92 34.18 30.83
C ASP A 426 -2.63 35.46 30.03
N ASP A 427 -1.42 35.66 29.50
CA ASP A 427 -1.02 36.93 28.86
C ASP A 427 -0.73 36.74 27.36
N PHE A 428 -1.54 37.35 26.50
CA PHE A 428 -1.49 37.15 25.05
C PHE A 428 -1.31 38.47 24.28
N MET A 429 -0.07 38.71 23.87
CA MET A 429 0.26 39.72 22.85
C MET A 429 -0.36 39.34 21.49
N ARG A 430 -1.05 40.31 20.86
CA ARG A 430 -1.51 40.20 19.46
C ARG A 430 -0.33 40.37 18.50
N THR A 431 0.23 39.26 18.02
CA THR A 431 1.15 39.26 16.87
C THR A 431 0.38 39.30 15.55
N GLN A 432 0.69 40.25 14.66
CA GLN A 432 0.13 40.29 13.30
C GLN A 432 0.81 39.27 12.37
N THR A 433 0.64 37.98 12.66
CA THR A 433 1.18 36.91 11.82
C THR A 433 0.05 36.22 11.06
N TYR A 434 0.16 36.18 9.72
CA TYR A 434 -0.74 35.42 8.86
C TYR A 434 -0.81 33.97 9.34
N THR A 435 -1.93 33.60 9.94
CA THR A 435 -2.11 32.28 10.54
C THR A 435 -2.59 31.34 9.44
N ALA A 436 -1.69 30.50 8.93
CA ALA A 436 -2.05 29.39 8.05
C ALA A 436 -3.18 28.54 8.71
N PRO A 437 -4.06 27.89 7.93
CA PRO A 437 -5.13 27.08 8.49
C PRO A 437 -4.57 26.07 9.51
N ARG A 438 -5.23 25.96 10.66
CA ARG A 438 -4.76 25.14 11.79
C ARG A 438 -4.79 23.65 11.43
N THR A 439 -3.69 23.14 10.87
CA THR A 439 -3.50 21.70 10.68
C THR A 439 -3.30 21.03 12.03
N ILE A 440 -4.32 20.32 12.51
CA ILE A 440 -4.22 19.49 13.70
C ILE A 440 -3.64 18.14 13.28
N VAL A 441 -2.46 17.80 13.79
CA VAL A 441 -1.90 16.45 13.66
C VAL A 441 -2.40 15.64 14.85
N LEU A 442 -3.16 14.58 14.59
CA LEU A 442 -3.65 13.64 15.59
C LEU A 442 -2.73 12.42 15.60
N ASP A 443 -1.92 12.26 16.66
CA ASP A 443 -1.13 11.04 16.90
C ASP A 443 -1.87 10.09 17.87
N THR A 444 -3.13 9.83 17.57
CA THR A 444 -4.10 9.19 18.47
C THR A 444 -3.96 7.66 18.58
N ARG A 445 -2.92 7.07 17.96
CA ARG A 445 -2.72 5.62 17.79
C ARG A 445 -2.82 4.84 19.10
N TYR A 446 -2.32 5.39 20.20
CA TYR A 446 -2.25 4.70 21.49
C TYR A 446 -3.11 5.33 22.60
N ASP A 447 -3.74 6.48 22.36
CA ASP A 447 -4.66 7.15 23.31
C ASP A 447 -6.05 6.52 23.32
N GLY A 448 -6.30 5.56 22.44
CA GLY A 448 -7.60 4.96 22.17
C GLY A 448 -7.96 3.78 23.07
N ALA A 449 -9.12 3.22 22.78
CA ALA A 449 -9.44 1.85 23.15
C ALA A 449 -8.47 0.87 22.48
N VAL A 450 -8.25 -0.28 23.11
CA VAL A 450 -7.30 -1.27 22.61
C VAL A 450 -7.86 -1.92 21.34
N ALA A 451 -7.28 -1.60 20.19
CA ALA A 451 -7.62 -2.16 18.90
C ALA A 451 -6.77 -3.40 18.60
N ILE A 452 -7.41 -4.45 18.07
CA ILE A 452 -6.74 -5.67 17.58
C ILE A 452 -7.02 -5.82 16.10
N GLY A 453 -5.99 -5.61 15.27
CA GLY A 453 -6.05 -5.85 13.82
C GLY A 453 -5.86 -7.33 13.52
N VAL A 454 -6.92 -8.02 13.15
CA VAL A 454 -6.91 -9.44 12.76
C VAL A 454 -6.67 -9.54 11.26
N TRP A 455 -5.59 -10.18 10.85
CA TRP A 455 -5.19 -10.25 9.43
C TRP A 455 -5.96 -11.35 8.69
N THR A 456 -6.03 -11.25 7.36
CA THR A 456 -6.69 -12.24 6.50
C THR A 456 -6.17 -13.66 6.76
N GLY A 457 -7.09 -14.60 7.02
CA GLY A 457 -6.74 -15.99 7.33
C GLY A 457 -6.32 -16.25 8.78
N TYR A 458 -6.36 -15.23 9.64
CA TYR A 458 -6.25 -15.37 11.09
C TYR A 458 -7.60 -15.14 11.78
N ALA A 459 -7.73 -15.66 12.98
CA ALA A 459 -8.80 -15.34 13.92
C ALA A 459 -8.24 -15.14 15.34
N VAL A 460 -8.97 -14.38 16.15
CA VAL A 460 -8.74 -14.26 17.60
C VAL A 460 -10.05 -14.53 18.32
N MET A 461 -9.99 -15.11 19.51
CA MET A 461 -11.17 -15.27 20.36
C MET A 461 -11.16 -14.24 21.48
N VAL A 462 -12.19 -13.39 21.46
CA VAL A 462 -12.49 -12.38 22.47
C VAL A 462 -13.41 -13.02 23.51
N VAL A 463 -13.10 -12.82 24.79
CA VAL A 463 -13.85 -13.35 25.93
C VAL A 463 -14.15 -12.20 26.89
N ARG A 464 -15.43 -11.99 27.21
CA ARG A 464 -15.86 -11.01 28.22
C ARG A 464 -15.74 -11.59 29.62
N LYS A 465 -15.61 -10.72 30.64
CA LYS A 465 -15.65 -11.17 32.04
C LYS A 465 -17.02 -11.72 32.45
N THR A 466 -18.06 -11.45 31.66
CA THR A 466 -19.39 -12.06 31.79
C THR A 466 -19.46 -13.52 31.32
N GLY A 467 -18.41 -14.04 30.65
CA GLY A 467 -18.36 -15.39 30.09
C GLY A 467 -18.77 -15.49 28.62
N GLU A 468 -19.20 -14.40 27.99
CA GLU A 468 -19.51 -14.35 26.55
C GLU A 468 -18.21 -14.55 25.73
N ARG A 469 -18.18 -15.57 24.87
CA ARG A 469 -17.08 -15.87 23.93
C ARG A 469 -17.49 -15.47 22.51
N ARG A 470 -16.65 -14.72 21.80
CA ARG A 470 -16.85 -14.34 20.39
C ARG A 470 -15.55 -14.48 19.61
N VAL A 471 -15.61 -15.10 18.45
CA VAL A 471 -14.46 -15.18 17.52
C VAL A 471 -14.54 -14.05 16.49
N VAL A 472 -13.43 -13.36 16.29
CA VAL A 472 -13.23 -12.33 15.27
C VAL A 472 -12.31 -12.91 14.21
N VAL A 473 -12.76 -12.93 12.95
CA VAL A 473 -12.03 -13.49 11.81
C VAL A 473 -11.60 -12.35 10.89
N GLY A 474 -10.33 -12.34 10.50
CA GLY A 474 -9.77 -11.26 9.68
C GLY A 474 -10.10 -11.37 8.18
N PRO A 475 -10.03 -10.26 7.43
CA PRO A 475 -9.51 -8.95 7.83
C PRO A 475 -10.54 -8.08 8.57
N ASP A 476 -10.27 -7.77 9.84
CA ASP A 476 -11.11 -6.89 10.67
C ASP A 476 -10.25 -6.23 11.78
N THR A 477 -10.69 -5.07 12.29
CA THR A 477 -10.06 -4.39 13.43
C THR A 477 -11.04 -4.28 14.59
N HIS A 478 -10.94 -5.20 15.54
CA HIS A 478 -11.84 -5.22 16.70
C HIS A 478 -11.35 -4.27 17.80
N LEU A 479 -12.19 -3.30 18.15
CA LEU A 479 -12.02 -2.44 19.31
C LEU A 479 -12.56 -3.18 20.55
N LEU A 480 -11.65 -3.57 21.44
CA LEU A 480 -11.98 -4.31 22.67
C LEU A 480 -12.75 -3.43 23.67
N GLU A 481 -13.85 -3.96 24.19
CA GLU A 481 -14.50 -3.39 25.38
C GLU A 481 -13.61 -3.54 26.63
N TYR A 482 -13.91 -2.81 27.70
CA TYR A 482 -12.99 -2.69 28.85
C TYR A 482 -12.81 -4.00 29.63
N ASP A 483 -13.82 -4.87 29.62
CA ASP A 483 -13.81 -6.19 30.24
C ASP A 483 -13.44 -7.32 29.26
N GLU A 484 -13.36 -7.06 27.95
CA GLU A 484 -12.96 -8.05 26.95
C GLU A 484 -11.46 -8.37 27.02
N THR A 485 -11.12 -9.66 26.96
CA THR A 485 -9.74 -10.17 26.88
C THR A 485 -9.60 -11.15 25.72
N LEU A 486 -8.39 -11.33 25.20
CA LEU A 486 -8.13 -12.37 24.20
C LEU A 486 -7.77 -13.69 24.89
N GLN A 487 -8.40 -14.80 24.50
CA GLN A 487 -8.01 -16.13 24.96
C GLN A 487 -6.69 -16.55 24.31
N ALA A 488 -5.75 -16.99 25.15
CA ALA A 488 -4.48 -17.54 24.71
C ALA A 488 -4.59 -19.03 24.35
N MET A 489 -3.69 -19.48 23.49
CA MET A 489 -3.43 -20.88 23.14
C MET A 489 -1.93 -21.13 23.18
N ASP A 490 -1.54 -22.32 23.63
CA ASP A 490 -0.15 -22.76 23.72
C ASP A 490 0.10 -23.83 22.65
N LEU A 491 0.91 -23.52 21.63
CA LEU A 491 1.10 -24.37 20.44
C LEU A 491 2.46 -25.08 20.45
N SER A 492 2.50 -26.39 20.26
CA SER A 492 3.75 -27.19 20.25
C SER A 492 4.72 -26.75 19.15
N THR A 493 6.00 -26.60 19.50
CA THR A 493 7.06 -26.20 18.57
C THR A 493 8.03 -27.35 18.28
N GLY A 494 9.15 -27.06 17.60
CA GLY A 494 10.13 -28.07 17.18
C GLY A 494 9.74 -28.87 15.93
N THR A 495 10.64 -29.77 15.53
CA THR A 495 10.42 -30.89 14.58
C THR A 495 11.39 -32.03 14.98
N PRO A 496 10.94 -33.14 15.61
CA PRO A 496 9.56 -33.50 15.93
C PRO A 496 8.83 -32.45 16.78
N LYS A 497 7.51 -32.36 16.63
CA LYS A 497 6.67 -31.54 17.52
C LYS A 497 6.66 -32.12 18.94
N THR A 498 7.01 -31.31 19.93
CA THR A 498 6.95 -31.67 21.36
C THR A 498 6.39 -30.52 22.18
N ASP A 499 6.02 -30.83 23.43
CA ASP A 499 5.44 -29.84 24.36
C ASP A 499 6.50 -29.17 25.25
N ASP A 500 7.78 -29.57 25.12
CA ASP A 500 8.89 -29.03 25.93
C ASP A 500 9.07 -27.52 25.72
N ASN A 501 8.74 -27.04 24.52
CA ASN A 501 8.70 -25.63 24.18
C ASN A 501 7.40 -25.33 23.41
N VAL A 502 6.46 -24.63 24.06
CA VAL A 502 5.22 -24.14 23.44
C VAL A 502 5.32 -22.66 23.08
N THR A 503 4.73 -22.27 21.96
CA THR A 503 4.51 -20.86 21.60
C THR A 503 3.14 -20.43 22.06
N ARG A 504 3.09 -19.53 23.04
CA ARG A 504 1.87 -18.87 23.50
C ARG A 504 1.45 -17.78 22.52
N THR A 505 0.23 -17.86 21.99
CA THR A 505 -0.33 -16.88 21.04
C THR A 505 -1.81 -16.66 21.31
N VAL A 506 -2.38 -15.56 20.82
CA VAL A 506 -3.84 -15.30 20.75
C VAL A 506 -4.39 -15.39 19.32
N TYR A 507 -3.49 -15.49 18.33
CA TYR A 507 -3.81 -15.52 16.91
C TYR A 507 -3.79 -16.95 16.39
N LEU A 508 -4.96 -17.47 16.03
CA LEU A 508 -5.12 -18.73 15.33
C LEU A 508 -5.00 -18.52 13.82
N ARG A 509 -4.17 -19.31 13.14
CA ARG A 509 -4.13 -19.34 11.66
C ARG A 509 -5.17 -20.31 11.13
N VAL A 510 -6.29 -19.75 10.69
CA VAL A 510 -7.49 -20.44 10.20
C VAL A 510 -7.31 -20.95 8.77
N LEU A 511 -6.61 -20.20 7.92
CA LEU A 511 -6.45 -20.51 6.50
C LEU A 511 -5.00 -20.76 6.10
N ASN A 512 -4.82 -21.70 5.16
CA ASN A 512 -3.53 -22.04 4.54
C ASN A 512 -2.44 -22.29 5.59
N ASN A 513 -2.78 -22.97 6.69
CA ASN A 513 -1.85 -23.29 7.75
C ASN A 513 -0.98 -24.47 7.33
N LYS A 514 0.31 -24.44 7.68
CA LYS A 514 1.29 -25.48 7.33
C LYS A 514 2.01 -25.95 8.59
N VAL A 515 1.70 -27.16 9.02
CA VAL A 515 2.32 -27.80 10.19
C VAL A 515 3.31 -28.85 9.68
N SER A 516 4.59 -28.72 10.02
CA SER A 516 5.60 -29.75 9.76
C SER A 516 5.80 -30.63 10.99
N ASP A 517 6.10 -31.91 10.78
CA ASP A 517 6.43 -32.85 11.85
C ASP A 517 7.41 -33.93 11.36
N VAL A 518 8.03 -34.63 12.31
CA VAL A 518 8.84 -35.83 12.07
C VAL A 518 8.22 -36.98 12.85
N VAL A 519 7.87 -38.06 12.14
CA VAL A 519 7.28 -39.27 12.70
C VAL A 519 8.30 -40.40 12.59
N GLU A 520 8.69 -40.97 13.72
CA GLU A 520 9.48 -42.21 13.73
C GLU A 520 8.51 -43.39 13.85
N ALA A 521 8.60 -44.32 12.90
CA ALA A 521 7.74 -45.49 12.79
C ALA A 521 8.59 -46.74 12.53
N GLU A 522 7.98 -47.91 12.66
CA GLU A 522 8.65 -49.20 12.45
C GLU A 522 7.78 -50.05 11.53
N THR A 523 8.38 -50.63 10.48
CA THR A 523 7.67 -51.48 9.53
C THR A 523 7.34 -52.85 10.13
N ARG A 524 6.58 -53.66 9.39
CA ARG A 524 6.33 -55.05 9.75
C ARG A 524 7.62 -55.86 9.93
N ASP A 525 8.64 -55.54 9.12
CA ASP A 525 9.93 -56.24 9.08
C ASP A 525 10.93 -55.70 10.12
N LEU A 526 10.44 -54.98 11.14
CA LEU A 526 11.21 -54.38 12.25
C LEU A 526 12.20 -53.28 11.83
N VAL A 527 12.10 -52.75 10.61
CA VAL A 527 12.95 -51.66 10.12
C VAL A 527 12.38 -50.32 10.59
N ARG A 528 13.22 -49.52 11.25
CA ARG A 528 12.86 -48.15 11.67
C ARG A 528 12.92 -47.21 10.47
N VAL A 529 11.89 -46.38 10.33
CA VAL A 529 11.79 -45.33 9.31
C VAL A 529 11.46 -43.99 9.96
N ARG A 530 12.11 -42.93 9.49
CA ARG A 530 11.87 -41.54 9.90
C ARG A 530 11.22 -40.81 8.75
N LEU A 531 10.02 -40.30 9.00
CA LEU A 531 9.15 -39.67 8.02
C LEU A 531 9.06 -38.17 8.33
N ARG A 532 9.54 -37.32 7.42
CA ARG A 532 9.38 -35.86 7.54
C ARG A 532 8.15 -35.46 6.73
N LEU A 533 7.14 -34.95 7.41
CA LEU A 533 5.83 -34.67 6.83
C LEU A 533 5.46 -33.20 7.00
N SER A 534 4.64 -32.68 6.09
CA SER A 534 3.99 -31.40 6.29
C SER A 534 2.51 -31.45 5.90
N TYR A 535 1.67 -31.20 6.91
CA TYR A 535 0.22 -31.18 6.82
C TYR A 535 -0.24 -29.77 6.46
N ARG A 536 -1.14 -29.64 5.48
CA ARG A 536 -1.85 -28.39 5.18
C ARG A 536 -3.23 -28.44 5.81
N VAL A 537 -3.55 -27.44 6.62
CA VAL A 537 -4.71 -27.43 7.50
C VAL A 537 -5.49 -26.14 7.30
N ASN A 538 -6.81 -26.26 7.21
CA ASN A 538 -7.76 -25.16 7.35
C ASN A 538 -8.69 -25.45 8.53
N PHE A 539 -9.32 -24.42 9.09
CA PHE A 539 -10.42 -24.56 10.03
C PHE A 539 -11.73 -24.24 9.31
N GLU A 540 -12.72 -25.11 9.46
CA GLU A 540 -14.01 -25.07 8.77
C GLU A 540 -15.17 -25.16 9.78
N GLY A 541 -16.39 -24.88 9.33
CA GLY A 541 -17.58 -24.89 10.21
C GLY A 541 -17.69 -23.65 11.11
N ASP A 542 -18.24 -23.83 12.31
CA ASP A 542 -18.50 -22.75 13.28
C ASP A 542 -17.20 -22.20 13.89
N PRO A 543 -16.90 -20.89 13.73
CA PRO A 543 -15.72 -20.25 14.31
C PRO A 543 -15.55 -20.43 15.82
N ALA A 544 -16.64 -20.53 16.58
CA ALA A 544 -16.57 -20.69 18.04
C ALA A 544 -15.79 -21.94 18.46
N ARG A 545 -15.89 -23.02 17.66
CA ARG A 545 -15.29 -24.33 17.93
C ARG A 545 -13.79 -24.40 17.66
N TRP A 546 -13.26 -23.50 16.83
CA TRP A 546 -11.85 -23.51 16.42
C TRP A 546 -10.86 -23.37 17.59
N PHE A 547 -11.33 -22.82 18.71
CA PHE A 547 -10.54 -22.57 19.92
C PHE A 547 -10.83 -23.55 21.07
N ASP A 548 -11.69 -24.56 20.87
CA ASP A 548 -12.04 -25.52 21.95
C ASP A 548 -10.90 -26.52 22.24
N VAL A 549 -9.95 -26.69 21.32
CA VAL A 549 -8.71 -27.45 21.54
C VAL A 549 -7.55 -26.47 21.73
N GLU A 550 -7.06 -26.34 22.97
CA GLU A 550 -6.00 -25.40 23.38
C GLU A 550 -4.71 -25.54 22.56
N ASN A 551 -4.29 -26.78 22.27
CA ASN A 551 -3.11 -27.08 21.46
C ASN A 551 -3.47 -27.97 20.27
N TYR A 552 -4.07 -27.37 19.24
CA TYR A 552 -4.46 -28.09 18.03
C TYR A 552 -3.25 -28.73 17.30
N VAL A 553 -2.05 -28.16 17.43
CA VAL A 553 -0.83 -28.69 16.80
C VAL A 553 -0.47 -30.04 17.40
N LYS A 554 -0.42 -30.15 18.73
CA LYS A 554 -0.23 -31.43 19.43
C LYS A 554 -1.30 -32.43 19.04
N PHE A 555 -2.57 -32.04 19.14
CA PHE A 555 -3.72 -32.91 18.87
C PHE A 555 -3.66 -33.50 17.45
N LEU A 556 -3.36 -32.64 16.47
CA LEU A 556 -3.10 -33.04 15.08
C LEU A 556 -1.92 -34.03 14.98
N THR A 557 -0.76 -33.69 15.53
CA THR A 557 0.43 -34.55 15.38
C THR A 557 0.31 -35.87 16.10
N ASP A 558 -0.23 -35.92 17.32
CA ASP A 558 -0.33 -37.16 18.08
C ASP A 558 -1.33 -38.14 17.44
N HIS A 559 -2.47 -37.63 16.95
CA HIS A 559 -3.44 -38.43 16.21
C HIS A 559 -2.85 -38.96 14.90
N LEU A 560 -2.21 -38.11 14.09
CA LEU A 560 -1.59 -38.54 12.84
C LEU A 560 -0.40 -39.47 13.06
N ARG A 561 0.48 -39.21 14.04
CA ARG A 561 1.57 -40.10 14.45
C ARG A 561 1.08 -41.49 14.85
N SER A 562 -0.07 -41.57 15.52
CA SER A 562 -0.67 -42.86 15.90
C SER A 562 -1.12 -43.64 14.66
N LEU A 563 -1.89 -42.98 13.77
CA LEU A 563 -2.38 -43.57 12.52
C LEU A 563 -1.24 -44.01 11.58
N ILE A 564 -0.24 -43.16 11.40
CA ILE A 564 0.92 -43.42 10.54
C ILE A 564 1.73 -44.60 11.11
N ARG A 565 2.03 -44.62 12.42
CA ARG A 565 2.73 -45.75 13.05
C ARG A 565 1.96 -47.06 12.89
N HIS A 566 0.64 -47.05 13.08
CA HIS A 566 -0.19 -48.24 12.85
C HIS A 566 -0.13 -48.70 11.38
N ALA A 567 -0.31 -47.79 10.41
CA ALA A 567 -0.34 -48.16 8.99
C ALA A 567 1.02 -48.66 8.46
N VAL A 568 2.12 -48.00 8.85
CA VAL A 568 3.49 -48.42 8.50
C VAL A 568 3.80 -49.80 9.07
N LYS A 569 3.31 -50.12 10.28
CA LYS A 569 3.54 -51.41 10.93
C LYS A 569 2.88 -52.60 10.21
N GLN A 570 1.86 -52.35 9.38
CA GLN A 570 1.19 -53.38 8.58
C GLN A 570 1.93 -53.71 7.27
N GLN A 571 2.85 -52.84 6.81
CA GLN A 571 3.57 -53.01 5.54
C GLN A 571 5.03 -53.44 5.74
N GLY A 572 5.53 -54.20 4.77
CA GLY A 572 6.96 -54.50 4.68
C GLY A 572 7.75 -53.32 4.10
N ILE A 573 9.06 -53.26 4.37
CA ILE A 573 9.91 -52.11 4.02
C ILE A 573 9.99 -51.85 2.51
N GLU A 574 10.06 -52.90 1.68
CA GLU A 574 10.13 -52.79 0.23
C GLU A 574 8.85 -52.17 -0.37
N ALA A 575 7.69 -52.72 0.00
CA ALA A 575 6.38 -52.23 -0.43
C ALA A 575 6.12 -50.80 0.07
N PHE A 576 6.49 -50.51 1.32
CA PHE A 576 6.36 -49.17 1.87
C PHE A 576 7.29 -48.17 1.18
N TYR A 577 8.56 -48.50 0.93
CA TYR A 577 9.51 -47.57 0.29
C TYR A 577 9.12 -47.26 -1.16
N ALA A 578 8.67 -48.27 -1.93
CA ALA A 578 8.18 -48.07 -3.30
C ALA A 578 6.88 -47.24 -3.37
N GLY A 579 6.03 -47.33 -2.35
CA GLY A 579 4.70 -46.70 -2.30
C GLY A 579 4.51 -45.61 -1.24
N ALA A 580 5.57 -45.10 -0.61
CA ALA A 580 5.47 -44.33 0.63
C ALA A 580 4.51 -43.13 0.53
N VAL A 581 4.58 -42.41 -0.59
CA VAL A 581 3.77 -41.21 -0.82
C VAL A 581 2.28 -41.53 -0.98
N SER A 582 1.91 -42.59 -1.70
CA SER A 582 0.49 -42.97 -1.83
C SER A 582 -0.04 -43.50 -0.51
N VAL A 583 0.66 -44.43 0.14
CA VAL A 583 0.27 -45.02 1.42
C VAL A 583 0.05 -43.95 2.49
N LEU A 584 0.99 -43.02 2.66
CA LEU A 584 0.86 -41.95 3.67
C LEU A 584 -0.28 -40.98 3.34
N ARG A 585 -0.48 -40.62 2.07
CA ARG A 585 -1.61 -39.75 1.67
C ARG A 585 -2.95 -40.45 1.83
N ASP A 586 -3.05 -41.75 1.53
CA ASP A 586 -4.28 -42.55 1.69
C ASP A 586 -4.67 -42.70 3.16
N VAL A 587 -3.70 -42.96 4.04
CA VAL A 587 -3.92 -43.05 5.49
C VAL A 587 -4.38 -41.71 6.07
N ILE A 588 -3.72 -40.61 5.69
CA ILE A 588 -3.99 -39.30 6.30
C ILE A 588 -5.23 -38.64 5.69
N LEU A 589 -5.34 -38.56 4.36
CA LEU A 589 -6.40 -37.82 3.64
C LEU A 589 -7.58 -38.71 3.23
N GLY A 590 -7.50 -40.02 3.44
CA GLY A 590 -8.43 -40.99 2.87
C GLY A 590 -8.04 -41.39 1.43
N HIS A 591 -8.61 -42.50 0.99
CA HIS A 591 -8.48 -43.01 -0.38
C HIS A 591 -8.94 -41.96 -1.41
N GLN A 592 -8.32 -41.98 -2.58
CA GLN A 592 -8.70 -41.12 -3.69
C GLN A 592 -10.01 -41.63 -4.31
N GLY A 593 -11.02 -40.76 -4.42
CA GLY A 593 -12.29 -41.08 -5.06
C GLY A 593 -12.20 -41.07 -6.59
N GLU A 594 -13.25 -41.51 -7.26
CA GLU A 594 -13.33 -41.58 -8.74
C GLU A 594 -13.10 -40.21 -9.42
N ASP A 595 -13.54 -39.11 -8.78
CA ASP A 595 -13.29 -37.73 -9.19
C ASP A 595 -11.81 -37.28 -9.10
N GLY A 596 -10.89 -38.17 -8.73
CA GLY A 596 -9.49 -37.87 -8.48
C GLY A 596 -9.22 -37.02 -7.24
N LYS A 597 -10.25 -36.55 -6.54
CA LYS A 597 -10.16 -35.78 -5.29
C LYS A 597 -10.05 -36.72 -4.09
N ARG A 598 -9.28 -36.29 -3.09
CA ARG A 598 -9.21 -36.93 -1.76
C ARG A 598 -10.18 -36.22 -0.83
N PRO A 599 -10.94 -36.94 0.02
CA PRO A 599 -11.90 -36.30 0.90
C PRO A 599 -11.20 -35.39 1.92
N GLY A 600 -9.97 -35.71 2.36
CA GLY A 600 -9.31 -35.02 3.46
C GLY A 600 -9.85 -35.49 4.82
N ARG A 601 -9.13 -35.17 5.90
CA ARG A 601 -9.49 -35.62 7.26
C ARG A 601 -9.93 -34.44 8.12
N LEU A 602 -11.21 -34.47 8.49
CA LEU A 602 -11.83 -33.55 9.44
C LEU A 602 -11.63 -34.07 10.87
N PHE A 603 -11.38 -33.15 11.79
CA PHE A 603 -11.44 -33.37 13.23
C PHE A 603 -12.68 -32.64 13.74
N GLU A 604 -13.65 -33.40 14.27
CA GLU A 604 -14.96 -32.85 14.63
C GLU A 604 -14.89 -31.97 15.88
N GLU A 605 -13.86 -32.11 16.71
CA GLU A 605 -13.72 -31.43 18.00
C GLU A 605 -13.56 -29.91 17.84
N ASN A 606 -12.63 -29.49 16.97
CA ASN A 606 -12.30 -28.09 16.70
C ASN A 606 -12.56 -27.64 15.25
N GLY A 607 -13.11 -28.51 14.39
CA GLY A 607 -13.36 -28.21 12.98
C GLY A 607 -12.10 -28.07 12.10
N MET A 608 -10.92 -28.49 12.57
CA MET A 608 -9.72 -28.46 11.74
C MET A 608 -9.75 -29.58 10.69
N ARG A 609 -9.29 -29.27 9.48
CA ARG A 609 -9.36 -30.16 8.31
C ARG A 609 -8.02 -30.23 7.60
N VAL A 610 -7.44 -31.42 7.58
CA VAL A 610 -6.23 -31.73 6.80
C VAL A 610 -6.67 -32.00 5.37
N TYR A 611 -6.41 -31.04 4.49
CA TYR A 611 -6.83 -31.11 3.08
C TYR A 611 -5.72 -31.59 2.14
N ASP A 612 -4.45 -31.44 2.54
CA ASP A 612 -3.32 -31.95 1.78
C ASP A 612 -2.14 -32.33 2.71
N VAL A 613 -1.28 -33.23 2.24
CA VAL A 613 -0.07 -33.68 2.93
C VAL A 613 1.08 -33.79 1.94
N GLU A 614 2.19 -33.15 2.29
CA GLU A 614 3.45 -33.13 1.57
C GLU A 614 4.44 -34.04 2.32
N VAL A 615 4.85 -35.14 1.67
CA VAL A 615 5.91 -36.02 2.20
C VAL A 615 7.24 -35.41 1.78
N LEU A 616 8.01 -34.90 2.74
CA LEU A 616 9.25 -34.15 2.49
C LEU A 616 10.47 -35.07 2.42
N ASP A 617 10.51 -36.10 3.27
CA ASP A 617 11.63 -37.05 3.35
C ASP A 617 11.17 -38.37 3.97
N VAL A 618 11.77 -39.47 3.53
CA VAL A 618 11.55 -40.84 4.01
C VAL A 618 12.92 -41.51 4.16
N THR A 619 13.47 -41.41 5.37
CA THR A 619 14.78 -41.99 5.70
C THR A 619 14.61 -43.33 6.40
N ILE A 620 15.38 -44.33 5.95
CA ILE A 620 15.51 -45.63 6.63
C ILE A 620 16.56 -45.44 7.73
N GLY A 621 16.27 -45.87 8.95
CA GLY A 621 17.17 -45.69 10.10
C GLY A 621 18.34 -46.67 10.17
N ASP A 622 18.44 -47.59 9.21
CA ASP A 622 19.49 -48.59 9.06
C ASP A 622 20.14 -48.43 7.67
N ASP A 623 21.39 -47.96 7.65
CA ASP A 623 22.14 -47.68 6.42
C ASP A 623 22.45 -48.95 5.61
N ALA A 624 22.58 -50.12 6.26
CA ALA A 624 22.85 -51.37 5.57
C ALA A 624 21.61 -51.86 4.80
N ILE A 625 20.43 -51.75 5.41
CA ILE A 625 19.15 -52.06 4.75
C ILE A 625 18.87 -51.06 3.63
N ALA A 626 19.16 -49.77 3.83
CA ALA A 626 19.06 -48.76 2.79
C ALA A 626 19.96 -49.08 1.57
N ALA A 627 21.22 -49.44 1.81
CA ALA A 627 22.15 -49.81 0.75
C ALA A 627 21.70 -51.06 -0.03
N LEU A 628 21.16 -52.07 0.66
CA LEU A 628 20.62 -53.28 0.02
C LEU A 628 19.41 -52.98 -0.87
N LEU A 629 18.46 -52.15 -0.42
CA LEU A 629 17.29 -51.76 -1.22
C LEU A 629 17.68 -50.92 -2.44
N VAL A 630 18.62 -49.98 -2.29
CA VAL A 630 19.15 -49.18 -3.41
C VAL A 630 19.89 -50.07 -4.41
N GLY A 631 20.70 -51.03 -3.95
CA GLY A 631 21.37 -52.02 -4.80
C GLY A 631 20.37 -52.86 -5.60
N ALA A 632 19.35 -53.42 -4.93
CA ALA A 632 18.30 -54.20 -5.56
C ALA A 632 17.52 -53.40 -6.63
N GLN A 633 17.19 -52.13 -6.36
CA GLN A 633 16.56 -51.27 -7.37
C GLN A 633 17.48 -50.97 -8.56
N GLN A 634 18.77 -50.69 -8.31
CA GLN A 634 19.74 -50.46 -9.40
C GLN A 634 19.91 -51.69 -10.29
N ASP A 635 19.96 -52.89 -9.69
CA ASP A 635 20.03 -54.14 -10.45
C ASP A 635 18.73 -54.45 -11.20
N ALA A 636 17.56 -54.19 -10.61
CA ALA A 636 16.27 -54.32 -11.30
C ALA A 636 16.16 -53.37 -12.51
N VAL A 637 16.59 -52.10 -12.35
CA VAL A 637 16.66 -51.13 -13.47
C VAL A 637 17.66 -51.57 -14.53
N ARG A 638 18.84 -52.06 -14.13
CA ARG A 638 19.86 -52.61 -15.04
C ARG A 638 19.30 -53.79 -15.84
N GLN A 639 18.61 -54.73 -15.20
CA GLN A 639 17.95 -55.85 -15.87
C GLN A 639 16.83 -55.38 -16.82
N ALA A 640 16.00 -54.44 -16.40
CA ALA A 640 14.93 -53.87 -17.24
C ALA A 640 15.50 -53.17 -18.49
N LEU A 641 16.60 -52.42 -18.35
CA LEU A 641 17.30 -51.79 -19.48
C LEU A 641 17.90 -52.83 -20.44
N THR A 642 18.51 -53.90 -19.92
CA THR A 642 19.03 -55.01 -20.73
C THR A 642 17.89 -55.72 -21.50
N ILE A 643 16.77 -56.03 -20.83
CA ILE A 643 15.59 -56.62 -21.48
C ILE A 643 15.01 -55.68 -22.54
N ALA A 644 14.95 -54.37 -22.28
CA ALA A 644 14.48 -53.38 -23.24
C ALA A 644 15.46 -53.17 -24.42
N ALA A 645 16.76 -53.44 -24.24
CA ALA A 645 17.74 -53.44 -25.31
C ALA A 645 17.63 -54.69 -26.19
N GLU A 646 17.53 -55.88 -25.58
CA GLU A 646 17.33 -57.14 -26.32
C GLU A 646 15.98 -57.18 -27.04
N ARG A 647 14.90 -56.66 -26.44
CA ARG A 647 13.61 -56.50 -27.15
C ARG A 647 13.74 -55.63 -28.39
N ARG A 648 14.35 -54.43 -28.27
CA ARG A 648 14.61 -53.55 -29.43
C ARG A 648 15.49 -54.21 -30.49
N ARG A 649 16.45 -55.05 -30.09
CA ARG A 649 17.32 -55.81 -31.01
C ARG A 649 16.56 -56.88 -31.78
N VAL A 650 15.67 -57.63 -31.11
CA VAL A 650 14.77 -58.60 -31.75
C VAL A 650 13.78 -57.90 -32.69
N GLU A 651 13.24 -56.76 -32.27
CA GLU A 651 12.28 -55.96 -33.04
C GLU A 651 12.93 -55.40 -34.33
N LEU A 652 14.10 -54.77 -34.21
CA LEU A 652 14.92 -54.32 -35.35
C LEU A 652 15.26 -55.47 -36.32
N THR A 653 15.61 -56.65 -35.78
CA THR A 653 15.95 -57.83 -36.60
C THR A 653 14.71 -58.36 -37.33
N ARG A 654 13.54 -58.31 -36.69
CA ARG A 654 12.26 -58.73 -37.27
C ARG A 654 11.79 -57.78 -38.37
N GLU A 655 11.93 -56.47 -38.18
CA GLU A 655 11.63 -55.46 -39.21
C GLU A 655 12.61 -55.56 -40.41
N SER A 656 13.90 -55.77 -40.14
CA SER A 656 14.95 -55.94 -41.16
C SER A 656 14.71 -57.18 -42.02
N GLU A 657 14.46 -58.35 -41.41
CA GLU A 657 14.20 -59.59 -42.16
C GLU A 657 12.81 -59.60 -42.81
N GLY A 658 11.80 -58.95 -42.20
CA GLY A 658 10.50 -58.75 -42.83
C GLY A 658 10.59 -57.91 -44.11
N SER A 659 11.26 -56.76 -44.04
CA SER A 659 11.53 -55.89 -45.20
C SER A 659 12.32 -56.63 -46.28
N ARG A 660 13.25 -57.50 -45.89
CA ARG A 660 14.06 -58.31 -46.82
C ARG A 660 13.24 -59.37 -47.54
N GLN A 661 12.32 -60.06 -46.85
CA GLN A 661 11.38 -61.00 -47.46
C GLN A 661 10.46 -60.28 -48.45
N GLU A 662 9.93 -59.12 -48.07
CA GLU A 662 9.04 -58.31 -48.91
C GLU A 662 9.74 -57.80 -50.19
N ILE A 663 11.02 -57.41 -50.11
CA ILE A 663 11.86 -57.09 -51.28
C ILE A 663 12.02 -58.32 -52.19
N LEU A 664 12.33 -59.49 -51.64
CA LEU A 664 12.52 -60.72 -52.44
C LEU A 664 11.23 -61.18 -53.13
N ASP A 665 10.07 -60.99 -52.49
CA ASP A 665 8.76 -61.27 -53.10
C ASP A 665 8.40 -60.23 -54.18
N LEU A 666 8.73 -58.95 -53.99
CA LEU A 666 8.58 -57.93 -55.02
C LEU A 666 9.50 -58.18 -56.23
N GLU A 667 10.74 -58.61 -56.01
CA GLU A 667 11.67 -59.01 -57.08
C GLU A 667 11.18 -60.26 -57.82
N SER A 668 10.73 -61.29 -57.10
CA SER A 668 10.25 -62.53 -57.71
C SER A 668 8.96 -62.32 -58.52
N THR A 669 7.99 -61.57 -58.00
CA THR A 669 6.76 -61.21 -58.72
C THR A 669 7.02 -60.30 -59.91
N THR A 670 8.01 -59.39 -59.83
CA THR A 670 8.47 -58.59 -60.98
C THR A 670 9.11 -59.47 -62.05
N ARG A 671 9.93 -60.46 -61.67
CA ARG A 671 10.54 -61.42 -62.59
C ARG A 671 9.52 -62.32 -63.28
N ILE A 672 8.49 -62.77 -62.56
CA ILE A 672 7.35 -63.50 -63.14
C ILE A 672 6.60 -62.63 -64.15
N LYS A 673 6.31 -61.36 -63.82
CA LYS A 673 5.67 -60.41 -64.75
C LYS A 673 6.50 -60.17 -66.01
N GLN A 674 7.82 -60.00 -65.89
CA GLN A 674 8.72 -59.85 -67.04
C GLN A 674 8.72 -61.09 -67.95
N LEU A 675 8.76 -62.29 -67.37
CA LEU A 675 8.70 -63.54 -68.14
C LEU A 675 7.36 -63.71 -68.85
N ALA A 676 6.24 -63.40 -68.18
CA ALA A 676 4.90 -63.46 -68.78
C ALA A 676 4.73 -62.44 -69.93
N LEU A 677 5.31 -61.24 -69.81
CA LEU A 677 5.31 -60.22 -70.87
C LEU A 677 6.10 -60.71 -72.08
N ARG A 678 7.27 -61.31 -71.85
CA ARG A 678 8.12 -61.89 -72.90
C ARG A 678 7.51 -63.13 -73.58
N MET A 679 6.73 -63.92 -72.87
CA MET A 679 5.91 -64.99 -73.48
C MET A 679 4.85 -64.42 -74.43
N ARG A 680 4.15 -63.35 -74.05
CA ARG A 680 3.18 -62.69 -74.93
C ARG A 680 3.82 -62.07 -76.18
N GLU A 681 5.02 -61.50 -76.05
CA GLU A 681 5.78 -60.99 -77.20
C GLU A 681 6.12 -62.13 -78.18
N LEU A 682 6.60 -63.27 -77.67
CA LEU A 682 6.88 -64.47 -78.46
C LEU A 682 5.62 -65.10 -79.09
N GLU A 683 4.49 -65.12 -78.38
CA GLU A 683 3.20 -65.54 -78.94
C GLU A 683 2.77 -64.62 -80.09
N ARG A 684 2.93 -63.31 -79.95
CA ARG A 684 2.64 -62.32 -81.01
C ARG A 684 3.54 -62.50 -82.22
N GLN A 685 4.84 -62.76 -82.02
CA GLN A 685 5.76 -63.06 -83.12
C GLN A 685 5.35 -64.35 -83.84
N ARG A 686 5.06 -65.43 -83.11
CA ARG A 686 4.59 -66.69 -83.70
C ARG A 686 3.28 -66.53 -84.49
N GLU A 687 2.37 -65.67 -84.03
CA GLU A 687 1.11 -65.37 -84.72
C GLU A 687 1.35 -64.66 -86.06
N VAL A 688 2.33 -63.73 -86.12
CA VAL A 688 2.79 -63.10 -87.36
C VAL A 688 3.51 -64.10 -88.28
N ASP A 689 4.40 -64.93 -87.74
CA ASP A 689 5.13 -65.94 -88.50
C ASP A 689 4.18 -66.97 -89.15
N LEU A 690 3.15 -67.41 -88.42
CA LEU A 690 2.12 -68.31 -88.94
C LEU A 690 1.33 -67.65 -90.08
N ALA A 691 0.92 -66.39 -89.93
CA ALA A 691 0.22 -65.65 -90.98
C ALA A 691 1.09 -65.47 -92.24
N GLN A 692 2.41 -65.29 -92.08
CA GLN A 692 3.35 -65.23 -93.21
C GLN A 692 3.48 -66.60 -93.90
N VAL A 693 3.61 -67.69 -93.15
CA VAL A 693 3.68 -69.06 -93.70
C VAL A 693 2.39 -69.46 -94.43
N ASP A 694 1.22 -69.11 -93.88
CA ASP A 694 -0.07 -69.37 -94.54
C ASP A 694 -0.22 -68.57 -95.85
N SER A 695 0.25 -67.31 -95.88
CA SER A 695 0.30 -66.50 -97.11
C SER A 695 1.24 -67.12 -98.15
N GLU A 696 2.41 -67.61 -97.76
CA GLU A 696 3.34 -68.32 -98.66
C GLU A 696 2.75 -69.65 -99.16
N ALA A 697 1.98 -70.35 -98.33
CA ALA A 697 1.28 -71.59 -98.70
C ALA A 697 0.15 -71.34 -99.72
N GLU A 698 -0.67 -70.29 -99.55
CA GLU A 698 -1.66 -69.86 -100.54
C GLU A 698 -1.02 -69.52 -101.89
N VAL A 699 0.11 -68.79 -101.88
CA VAL A 699 0.86 -68.45 -103.10
C VAL A 699 1.41 -69.71 -103.79
N ARG A 700 1.94 -70.68 -103.04
CA ARG A 700 2.38 -71.98 -103.58
C ARG A 700 1.23 -72.78 -104.17
N LYS A 701 0.08 -72.83 -103.49
CA LYS A 701 -1.12 -73.54 -103.95
C LYS A 701 -1.66 -72.96 -105.25
N ARG A 702 -1.66 -71.63 -105.39
CA ARG A 702 -2.03 -70.95 -106.66
C ARG A 702 -1.05 -71.22 -107.79
N LYS A 703 0.27 -71.27 -107.51
CA LYS A 703 1.28 -71.69 -108.49
C LYS A 703 1.07 -73.13 -108.98
N GLN A 704 0.80 -74.06 -108.07
CA GLN A 704 0.55 -75.48 -108.44
C GLN A 704 -0.75 -75.66 -109.23
N ALA A 705 -1.81 -74.89 -108.93
CA ALA A 705 -3.03 -74.88 -109.71
C ALA A 705 -2.79 -74.35 -111.16
N GLY A 706 -1.94 -73.32 -111.32
CA GLY A 706 -1.53 -72.84 -112.63
C GLY A 706 -0.76 -73.89 -113.44
N GLN A 707 0.18 -74.61 -112.80
CA GLN A 707 0.96 -75.67 -113.44
C GLN A 707 0.11 -76.85 -113.92
N LEU A 708 -0.93 -77.24 -113.15
CA LEU A 708 -1.87 -78.28 -113.57
C LEU A 708 -2.65 -77.91 -114.84
N ALA A 709 -3.13 -76.66 -114.94
CA ALA A 709 -3.82 -76.16 -116.13
C ALA A 709 -2.91 -76.09 -117.37
N GLU A 710 -1.64 -75.74 -117.17
CA GLU A 710 -0.61 -75.74 -118.22
C GLU A 710 -0.35 -77.17 -118.75
N GLN A 711 -0.39 -78.17 -117.87
CA GLN A 711 -0.15 -79.56 -118.19
C GLN A 711 -1.32 -80.23 -118.96
N GLU A 712 -2.56 -79.79 -118.75
CA GLU A 712 -3.72 -80.22 -119.56
C GLU A 712 -3.60 -79.75 -121.02
N ALA A 713 -3.15 -78.52 -121.25
CA ALA A 713 -2.90 -78.00 -122.59
C ALA A 713 -1.79 -78.78 -123.33
N VAL A 714 -0.70 -79.12 -122.63
CA VAL A 714 0.41 -79.92 -123.19
C VAL A 714 -0.04 -81.35 -123.56
N ASN A 715 -0.90 -81.98 -122.75
CA ASN A 715 -1.44 -83.31 -123.07
C ASN A 715 -2.29 -83.32 -124.35
N GLY A 716 -3.04 -82.24 -124.62
CA GLY A 716 -3.78 -82.06 -125.88
C GLY A 716 -2.88 -82.01 -127.11
N ILE A 717 -1.71 -81.35 -126.99
CA ILE A 717 -0.71 -81.27 -128.07
C ILE A 717 -0.06 -82.65 -128.31
N HIS A 718 0.34 -83.35 -127.24
CA HIS A 718 0.94 -84.69 -127.35
C HIS A 718 0.01 -85.73 -128.01
N LEU A 719 -1.31 -85.68 -127.76
CA LEU A 719 -2.26 -86.58 -128.41
C LEU A 719 -2.34 -86.36 -129.94
N ALA A 720 -2.28 -85.10 -130.39
CA ALA A 720 -2.25 -84.77 -131.81
C ALA A 720 -0.93 -85.21 -132.49
N GLU A 721 0.18 -85.18 -131.76
CA GLU A 721 1.51 -85.56 -132.26
C GLU A 721 1.70 -87.08 -132.32
N LEU A 722 1.16 -87.83 -131.36
CA LEU A 722 1.05 -89.30 -131.39
C LEU A 722 0.23 -89.79 -132.58
N GLY A 723 -0.84 -89.09 -132.95
CA GLY A 723 -1.63 -89.38 -134.15
C GLY A 723 -0.81 -89.31 -135.44
N ARG A 724 0.02 -88.26 -135.59
CA ARG A 724 0.92 -88.11 -136.76
C ARG A 724 2.01 -89.19 -136.80
N ARG A 725 2.60 -89.53 -135.65
CA ARG A 725 3.61 -90.60 -135.57
C ARG A 725 3.07 -91.99 -135.91
N ARG A 726 1.81 -92.30 -135.57
CA ARG A 726 1.17 -93.56 -135.98
C ARG A 726 1.04 -93.68 -137.49
N ALA A 727 0.52 -92.64 -138.15
CA ALA A 727 0.36 -92.63 -139.61
C ALA A 727 1.69 -92.75 -140.37
N ALA A 728 2.76 -92.15 -139.86
CA ALA A 728 4.11 -92.33 -140.42
C ALA A 728 4.64 -93.76 -140.24
N ALA A 729 4.50 -94.32 -139.03
CA ALA A 729 4.97 -95.67 -138.73
C ALA A 729 4.21 -96.79 -139.47
N GLU A 730 2.92 -96.59 -139.77
CA GLU A 730 2.15 -97.51 -140.62
C GLU A 730 2.63 -97.48 -142.09
N LEU A 731 3.02 -96.31 -142.60
CA LEU A 731 3.59 -96.18 -143.94
C LEU A 731 4.95 -96.87 -144.05
N ASP A 732 5.83 -96.67 -143.05
CA ASP A 732 7.14 -97.32 -142.99
C ASP A 732 7.02 -98.86 -142.88
N LEU A 733 5.98 -99.36 -142.20
CA LEU A 733 5.70 -100.81 -142.09
C LEU A 733 5.27 -101.44 -143.42
N ASP A 734 4.43 -100.77 -144.22
CA ASP A 734 4.02 -101.24 -145.55
C ASP A 734 5.19 -101.23 -146.55
N VAL A 735 6.11 -100.25 -146.46
CA VAL A 735 7.36 -100.24 -147.21
C VAL A 735 8.27 -101.41 -146.79
N ALA A 736 8.48 -101.60 -145.48
CA ALA A 736 9.33 -102.67 -144.96
C ALA A 736 8.80 -104.08 -145.29
N GLN A 737 7.47 -104.28 -145.31
CA GLN A 737 6.87 -105.55 -145.73
C GLN A 737 7.18 -105.87 -147.20
N ARG A 738 7.12 -104.87 -148.09
CA ARG A 738 7.43 -105.06 -149.53
C ARG A 738 8.91 -105.35 -149.76
N GLU A 739 9.82 -104.70 -149.01
CA GLU A 739 11.24 -105.06 -149.04
C GLU A 739 11.48 -106.49 -148.54
N LEU A 740 10.78 -106.93 -147.49
CA LEU A 740 10.92 -108.28 -146.94
C LEU A 740 10.42 -109.36 -147.91
N GLU A 741 9.31 -109.13 -148.64
CA GLU A 741 8.85 -110.03 -149.71
C GLU A 741 9.86 -110.11 -150.86
N GLN A 742 10.52 -109.01 -151.20
CA GLN A 742 11.55 -108.98 -152.24
C GLN A 742 12.78 -109.81 -151.80
N ARG A 743 13.18 -109.67 -150.54
CA ARG A 743 14.30 -110.40 -149.92
C ARG A 743 14.05 -111.89 -149.76
N LEU A 744 12.80 -112.29 -149.48
CA LEU A 744 12.41 -113.71 -149.44
C LEU A 744 12.58 -114.41 -150.81
N ARG A 745 12.28 -113.71 -151.91
CA ARG A 745 12.49 -114.24 -153.28
C ARG A 745 13.98 -114.36 -153.63
N GLU A 746 14.81 -113.44 -153.15
CA GLU A 746 16.28 -113.52 -153.26
C GLU A 746 16.83 -114.74 -152.49
N ILE A 747 16.41 -114.92 -151.23
CA ILE A 747 16.87 -116.04 -150.38
C ILE A 747 16.37 -117.40 -150.92
N GLU A 748 15.17 -117.48 -151.50
CA GLU A 748 14.71 -118.69 -152.20
C GLU A 748 15.57 -119.04 -153.43
N ALA A 749 16.18 -118.06 -154.10
CA ALA A 749 17.10 -118.29 -155.20
C ALA A 749 18.49 -118.73 -154.68
N ASP A 750 19.00 -118.07 -153.63
CA ASP A 750 20.29 -118.38 -153.01
C ASP A 750 20.32 -119.75 -152.33
N VAL A 751 19.26 -120.15 -151.61
CA VAL A 751 19.17 -121.50 -151.01
C VAL A 751 19.14 -122.58 -152.11
N ARG A 752 18.50 -122.30 -153.24
CA ARG A 752 18.51 -123.18 -154.42
C ARG A 752 19.91 -123.33 -155.02
N ALA A 753 20.74 -122.28 -154.97
CA ALA A 753 22.15 -122.31 -155.35
C ALA A 753 23.05 -122.99 -154.30
N LEU A 754 22.74 -122.86 -153.01
CA LEU A 754 23.50 -123.46 -151.90
C LEU A 754 23.38 -124.99 -151.89
N VAL A 755 22.18 -125.53 -152.14
CA VAL A 755 21.95 -126.98 -152.30
C VAL A 755 22.77 -127.56 -153.47
N GLY A 756 23.03 -126.77 -154.52
CA GLY A 756 23.92 -127.15 -155.62
C GLY A 756 25.42 -127.15 -155.26
N LYS A 757 25.85 -126.40 -154.23
CA LYS A 757 27.25 -126.29 -153.81
C LYS A 757 27.64 -127.21 -152.66
N ALA A 758 26.68 -127.59 -151.80
CA ALA A 758 26.92 -128.49 -150.66
C ALA A 758 27.22 -129.96 -151.06
N GLY A 759 27.15 -130.30 -152.35
CA GLY A 759 27.48 -131.64 -152.87
C GLY A 759 28.98 -131.92 -153.08
N ALA A 760 29.88 -130.99 -152.74
CA ALA A 760 31.33 -131.15 -152.95
C ALA A 760 32.17 -130.64 -151.77
N ILE A 761 33.22 -131.42 -151.43
CA ILE A 761 34.34 -131.18 -150.49
C ILE A 761 34.21 -131.86 -149.11
N SER A 762 35.33 -132.41 -148.63
CA SER A 762 35.47 -133.57 -147.72
C SER A 762 36.07 -133.22 -146.33
N PRO A 763 36.05 -134.15 -145.34
CA PRO A 763 36.03 -133.79 -143.91
C PRO A 763 37.38 -133.74 -143.16
N ASP A 764 38.50 -133.40 -143.80
CA ASP A 764 39.84 -133.48 -143.16
C ASP A 764 40.39 -132.17 -142.54
N LEU A 765 39.72 -131.01 -142.71
CA LEU A 765 40.27 -129.70 -142.31
C LEU A 765 40.22 -129.40 -140.80
N VAL A 766 39.64 -130.28 -139.98
CA VAL A 766 39.32 -130.01 -138.56
C VAL A 766 40.53 -130.20 -137.61
N ALA A 767 41.62 -130.84 -138.06
CA ALA A 767 42.72 -131.27 -137.19
C ALA A 767 43.80 -130.20 -136.86
N ALA A 768 43.83 -129.05 -137.55
CA ALA A 768 45.04 -128.18 -137.56
C ALA A 768 45.11 -127.09 -136.47
N LEU A 769 44.01 -126.79 -135.75
CA LEU A 769 43.93 -125.66 -134.79
C LEU A 769 44.35 -126.02 -133.35
N GLN A 770 45.45 -126.77 -133.18
CA GLN A 770 45.75 -127.49 -131.93
C GLN A 770 47.22 -127.39 -131.42
N SER A 771 47.86 -126.20 -131.38
CA SER A 771 49.23 -126.10 -130.81
C SER A 771 49.70 -124.71 -130.27
N PHE A 772 50.31 -124.70 -129.06
CA PHE A 772 51.18 -123.66 -128.42
C PHE A 772 50.54 -122.33 -127.96
N SER A 773 50.82 -121.69 -126.80
CA SER A 773 51.74 -121.89 -125.63
C SER A 773 53.24 -121.46 -125.80
N ASP A 774 53.99 -121.00 -124.77
CA ASP A 774 53.74 -120.93 -123.31
C ASP A 774 54.48 -119.80 -122.52
N ARG A 775 53.86 -119.38 -121.39
CA ARG A 775 54.41 -119.02 -120.06
C ARG A 775 55.94 -118.80 -119.85
N ALA A 776 56.43 -117.55 -119.94
CA ALA A 776 57.52 -116.98 -119.09
C ALA A 776 57.86 -115.50 -119.43
N LEU A 777 57.42 -114.51 -118.63
CA LEU A 777 57.87 -113.10 -118.80
C LEU A 777 57.79 -112.23 -117.52
N ALA A 778 58.05 -112.82 -116.35
CA ALA A 778 57.98 -112.11 -115.06
C ALA A 778 59.34 -111.55 -114.56
N GLU A 779 60.45 -111.79 -115.26
CA GLU A 779 61.80 -111.71 -114.66
C GLU A 779 62.78 -110.73 -115.36
N ARG A 780 62.35 -109.97 -116.38
CA ARG A 780 63.27 -109.08 -117.16
C ARG A 780 62.83 -107.65 -117.42
N VAL A 781 61.59 -107.25 -117.13
CA VAL A 781 61.08 -105.93 -117.53
C VAL A 781 61.54 -104.79 -116.60
N ALA A 782 61.92 -105.09 -115.35
CA ALA A 782 62.34 -104.08 -114.38
C ALA A 782 63.79 -103.55 -114.54
N GLN A 783 64.62 -104.16 -115.40
CA GLN A 783 66.06 -103.82 -115.53
C GLN A 783 66.45 -103.00 -116.76
N SER A 784 65.52 -102.66 -117.67
CA SER A 784 65.86 -102.13 -119.02
C SER A 784 65.37 -100.71 -119.35
N MET A 785 64.68 -100.01 -118.45
CA MET A 785 64.02 -98.73 -118.74
C MET A 785 64.53 -97.53 -117.91
N ALA A 786 65.81 -97.56 -117.52
CA ALA A 786 66.51 -96.41 -116.91
C ALA A 786 66.96 -95.27 -117.87
N PRO A 787 67.23 -95.47 -119.19
CA PRO A 787 67.84 -94.40 -120.02
C PRO A 787 66.88 -93.44 -120.74
N LEU A 788 65.60 -93.75 -120.92
CA LEU A 788 64.71 -93.03 -121.87
C LEU A 788 63.97 -91.80 -121.28
N ALA A 789 64.44 -91.26 -120.16
CA ALA A 789 63.88 -90.08 -119.51
C ALA A 789 64.37 -88.73 -120.10
N ILE A 790 64.78 -88.67 -121.38
CA ILE A 790 65.46 -87.49 -121.97
C ILE A 790 64.79 -86.90 -123.22
N LEU A 791 64.25 -87.70 -124.16
CA LEU A 791 63.72 -87.17 -125.44
C LEU A 791 62.48 -87.96 -125.92
N GLY A 792 61.32 -87.30 -125.97
CA GLY A 792 60.06 -87.85 -126.48
C GLY A 792 58.84 -87.04 -126.05
N GLY A 793 58.73 -86.72 -124.76
CA GLY A 793 57.83 -85.69 -124.25
C GLY A 793 56.37 -86.07 -124.00
N GLU A 794 56.02 -87.35 -123.83
CA GLU A 794 54.66 -87.80 -123.49
C GLU A 794 54.69 -89.04 -122.55
N SER A 795 53.56 -89.36 -121.89
CA SER A 795 53.55 -90.18 -120.67
C SER A 795 53.41 -91.70 -120.88
N VAL A 796 54.07 -92.50 -120.02
CA VAL A 796 54.08 -93.98 -120.08
C VAL A 796 52.69 -94.60 -119.87
N SER A 797 51.77 -93.89 -119.22
CA SER A 797 50.39 -94.32 -118.94
C SER A 797 49.48 -94.43 -120.16
N GLU A 798 49.69 -93.60 -121.19
CA GLU A 798 48.72 -93.46 -122.30
C GLU A 798 48.94 -94.46 -123.44
N VAL A 799 50.18 -94.93 -123.61
CA VAL A 799 50.56 -95.75 -124.77
C VAL A 799 49.80 -97.07 -124.83
N LEU A 800 49.55 -97.73 -123.67
CA LEU A 800 49.20 -99.16 -123.69
C LEU A 800 48.01 -99.64 -122.86
N GLY A 801 47.17 -98.71 -122.43
CA GLY A 801 45.72 -98.97 -122.42
C GLY A 801 45.17 -99.34 -123.82
N ARG A 802 45.93 -99.09 -124.90
CA ARG A 802 45.59 -99.46 -126.28
C ARG A 802 45.73 -100.96 -126.62
N LEU A 803 46.75 -101.70 -126.16
CA LEU A 803 46.86 -103.15 -126.51
C LEU A 803 45.89 -104.04 -125.72
N LEU A 804 45.32 -103.56 -124.60
CA LEU A 804 44.44 -104.36 -123.73
C LEU A 804 42.95 -104.06 -123.91
N LYS A 805 42.60 -103.13 -124.81
CA LYS A 805 41.23 -102.68 -125.05
C LYS A 805 40.41 -103.76 -125.77
N GLY A 806 39.49 -104.40 -125.03
CA GLY A 806 38.64 -105.50 -125.53
C GLY A 806 38.82 -106.84 -124.79
N THR A 807 39.79 -106.94 -123.87
CA THR A 807 39.98 -108.17 -123.05
C THR A 807 39.26 -108.08 -121.69
N PRO A 808 38.91 -109.22 -121.05
CA PRO A 808 38.19 -109.23 -119.75
C PRO A 808 38.96 -108.57 -118.59
N LEU A 809 40.28 -108.39 -118.71
CA LEU A 809 41.16 -107.87 -117.64
C LEU A 809 41.11 -106.34 -117.47
N ALA A 810 40.45 -105.60 -118.36
CA ALA A 810 40.41 -104.13 -118.32
C ALA A 810 39.64 -103.52 -117.13
N ARG A 811 39.01 -104.33 -116.25
CA ARG A 811 38.18 -103.85 -115.13
C ARG A 811 38.91 -103.66 -113.78
N VAL A 812 40.22 -103.90 -113.69
CA VAL A 812 40.93 -103.95 -112.40
C VAL A 812 41.87 -102.75 -112.13
N LEU A 813 42.28 -101.98 -113.15
CA LEU A 813 43.27 -100.89 -113.00
C LEU A 813 42.96 -99.67 -113.90
N GLY A 814 42.39 -98.61 -113.34
CA GLY A 814 42.16 -97.31 -114.01
C GLY A 814 41.49 -96.28 -113.08
N PRO A 815 41.86 -94.97 -113.10
CA PRO A 815 41.60 -94.04 -112.00
C PRO A 815 40.40 -93.09 -112.21
N ALA A 816 40.16 -92.19 -111.26
CA ALA A 816 39.01 -91.29 -111.19
C ALA A 816 39.21 -89.94 -111.92
N GLU A 817 38.55 -89.81 -113.06
CA GLU A 817 38.00 -88.56 -113.63
C GLU A 817 36.56 -88.87 -114.11
N GLY A 818 35.58 -87.96 -114.13
CA GLY A 818 35.64 -86.56 -113.74
C GLY A 818 35.53 -85.56 -114.89
N GLY A 819 34.48 -85.62 -115.73
CA GLY A 819 34.16 -84.53 -116.68
C GLY A 819 33.47 -84.97 -117.97
N GLY A 820 32.89 -83.99 -118.69
CA GLY A 820 32.45 -84.15 -120.09
C GLY A 820 31.20 -83.33 -120.47
N GLY A 821 31.38 -82.12 -121.04
CA GLY A 821 30.32 -81.28 -121.64
C GLY A 821 29.92 -80.08 -120.79
N GLU A 822 30.69 -79.00 -120.71
CA GLU A 822 30.91 -77.94 -121.73
C GLU A 822 29.72 -76.98 -121.97
N ASN A 823 29.84 -75.78 -121.37
CA ASN A 823 30.05 -74.49 -122.04
C ASN A 823 29.01 -73.94 -123.03
N GLY A 824 28.08 -73.13 -122.49
CA GLY A 824 28.14 -71.66 -122.62
C GLY A 824 27.61 -70.97 -123.89
N VAL A 825 27.39 -69.63 -123.78
CA VAL A 825 27.06 -68.65 -124.84
C VAL A 825 25.63 -68.83 -125.42
N SER A 826 24.77 -67.83 -125.62
CA SER A 826 24.65 -66.39 -125.24
C SER A 826 23.13 -66.03 -125.25
N ALA A 827 22.60 -65.08 -124.47
CA ALA A 827 22.44 -63.64 -124.79
C ALA A 827 22.14 -63.28 -126.28
N PRO A 828 21.42 -62.16 -126.59
CA PRO A 828 20.85 -61.13 -125.69
C PRO A 828 19.35 -60.79 -125.91
N ALA A 829 18.65 -60.39 -124.84
CA ALA A 829 17.52 -59.44 -124.81
C ALA A 829 17.13 -59.16 -123.35
#